data_AF-A0AAD4E8M5-F1
#
_entry.id   AF-A0AAD4E8M5-F1
#
_cell.length_a   1.000
_cell.length_b   1.000
_cell.length_c   1.000
_cell.angle_alpha   90.00
_cell.angle_beta   90.00
_cell.angle_gamma   90.00
#
_symmetry.space_group_name_H-M   'P 1'
#
loop_
_entity.id
_entity.type
_entity.pdbx_description
1 polymer ?
#
loop_
_entity_poly.entity_id
_entity_poly.type
_entity_poly.pdbx_seq_one_letter_code
_entity_poly.pdbx_strand_id
1 'polypeptide(L)'
;MSIEDYQRNLRGVNDGTNFSPEFLVGGFLLLKIYGVHSQQQSVYDSICKREIVMPEEHTGQLSFEYAWKELLTRSRQSGKLMTEWEQGVSKADNKPELVDMAPALSAFMAIKDEEEMTCIRTAANLTSTLLVHHIVLKLEMILDKEAKITHEQFATQIEARLGSGEGEVAKGPDMKVWSKGQGLNDVDWASTEICYSPIIQSRSTTTSYDLRSTAESSSDTIAHKGVFLIAVGMRYKGYCANLGRSIIVDPSKEQEAIYNLLLSMQSEMLKEIKDGVSAREVYQWALDIVKKEKPELEKNFVKNAGFGTGVEFRDSAYLLSSKNSKRPKTDMVLNLSLGFSDLLDDNGKKYALHIVDTIRVGADRSTLLTEGAKSTKDTLFFLNPENEIEVEEDKPSKPSKKAPVKPLVNGSPVKNKTVGGKVLRNKTRSAAQEEVLMTAAAKIKEHQQQLHEGLQSAGLAKYSEGASGGGEKEGKTWKRFQSYKGESALPREVESLRICVDRKAQTIVLPVHGFAVPFHINTIKNASKNDEGDYTYLRINFQTPGQLAGKKDDTTLTLLSFVRSSDGHRFDTISKQITDLKKEVNKREQQKKEMADVIEQDVLLEIKGRRAHKLPEVFVRPALDGKRLPGEVEIHLGK
;
A
#
# COMPACT_ATOMS: atom_id res chain seq x y z
N MET A 1 -25.51 19.72 19.63
CA MET A 1 -26.72 19.84 18.79
C MET A 1 -27.89 19.28 19.59
N SER A 2 -28.96 20.04 19.83
CA SER A 2 -30.16 19.52 20.52
C SER A 2 -30.96 18.57 19.59
N ILE A 3 -31.85 17.74 20.15
CA ILE A 3 -32.76 16.89 19.35
C ILE A 3 -33.60 17.72 18.38
N GLU A 4 -33.97 18.93 18.79
CA GLU A 4 -34.76 19.86 17.99
C GLU A 4 -33.94 20.48 16.83
N ASP A 5 -32.64 20.69 17.04
CA ASP A 5 -31.71 21.12 15.98
C ASP A 5 -31.43 19.99 14.98
N TYR A 6 -31.33 18.76 15.47
CA TYR A 6 -31.18 17.57 14.62
C TYR A 6 -32.42 17.31 13.76
N GLN A 7 -33.63 17.52 14.30
CA GLN A 7 -34.88 17.49 13.54
C GLN A 7 -34.90 18.50 12.39
N ARG A 8 -34.39 19.71 12.65
CA ARG A 8 -34.40 20.81 11.69
C ARG A 8 -33.42 20.60 10.54
N ASN A 9 -32.24 20.06 10.84
CA ASN A 9 -31.21 19.74 9.84
C ASN A 9 -31.59 18.59 8.92
N LEU A 10 -32.50 17.71 9.36
CA LEU A 10 -32.98 16.58 8.56
C LEU A 10 -34.20 16.92 7.67
N ARG A 11 -34.65 18.18 7.64
CA ARG A 11 -35.76 18.61 6.77
C ARG A 11 -35.48 18.41 5.28
N GLY A 12 -34.22 18.58 4.87
CA GLY A 12 -33.81 18.42 3.46
C GLY A 12 -33.95 17.00 2.93
N VAL A 13 -34.13 16.01 3.81
CA VAL A 13 -34.34 14.61 3.49
C VAL A 13 -35.73 14.11 3.92
N ASN A 14 -36.64 15.02 4.25
CA ASN A 14 -38.03 14.75 4.67
C ASN A 14 -39.00 15.79 4.08
N ASP A 15 -38.87 16.04 2.77
CA ASP A 15 -39.73 16.94 2.00
C ASP A 15 -39.98 18.31 2.66
N GLY A 16 -38.96 18.86 3.32
CA GLY A 16 -39.02 20.18 3.97
C GLY A 16 -39.69 20.19 5.35
N THR A 17 -40.10 19.04 5.88
CA THR A 17 -40.81 18.90 7.17
C THR A 17 -39.93 18.26 8.26
N ASN A 18 -40.22 18.56 9.53
CA ASN A 18 -39.53 17.92 10.66
C ASN A 18 -40.01 16.47 10.83
N PHE A 19 -39.09 15.53 11.08
CA PHE A 19 -39.46 14.21 11.60
C PHE A 19 -40.13 14.32 12.97
N SER A 20 -41.09 13.44 13.29
CA SER A 20 -41.84 13.54 14.55
C SER A 20 -40.95 13.23 15.77
N PRO A 21 -41.19 13.87 16.93
CA PRO A 21 -40.44 13.59 18.15
C PRO A 21 -40.54 12.14 18.59
N GLU A 22 -41.69 11.47 18.39
CA GLU A 22 -41.83 10.04 18.71
C GLU A 22 -41.00 9.13 17.81
N PHE A 23 -40.71 9.54 16.57
CA PHE A 23 -39.84 8.80 15.65
C PHE A 23 -38.36 8.92 16.04
N LEU A 24 -37.98 10.03 16.66
CA LEU A 24 -36.62 10.29 17.12
C LEU A 24 -36.36 9.88 18.57
N VAL A 25 -37.42 9.66 19.36
CA VAL A 25 -37.34 9.35 20.81
C VAL A 25 -38.10 8.06 21.20
N GLY A 26 -38.70 7.31 20.27
CA GLY A 26 -39.47 6.10 20.60
C GLY A 26 -38.67 5.03 21.37
N GLY A 27 -38.97 4.66 22.61
CA GLY A 27 -40.08 5.07 23.47
C GLY A 27 -39.78 4.90 24.96
N PHE A 28 -40.33 5.80 25.78
CA PHE A 28 -39.95 5.98 27.19
C PHE A 28 -40.94 5.41 28.22
N LEU A 29 -41.91 4.55 27.86
CA LEU A 29 -42.87 4.05 28.86
C LEU A 29 -42.63 2.63 29.38
N LEU A 30 -41.72 1.85 28.80
CA LEU A 30 -41.39 0.50 29.30
C LEU A 30 -40.06 0.40 30.06
N LEU A 31 -39.28 1.49 30.12
CA LEU A 31 -37.86 1.47 30.51
C LEU A 31 -37.56 1.90 31.95
N LYS A 32 -38.57 1.95 32.83
CA LYS A 32 -38.35 2.15 34.29
C LYS A 32 -38.20 0.85 35.09
N ILE A 33 -38.39 -0.33 34.48
CA ILE A 33 -38.42 -1.62 35.21
C ILE A 33 -37.17 -2.49 34.95
N TYR A 34 -36.48 -2.35 33.80
CA TYR A 34 -35.34 -3.21 33.47
C TYR A 34 -34.14 -2.38 33.02
N GLY A 35 -33.31 -1.93 33.98
CA GLY A 35 -32.14 -1.07 33.75
C GLY A 35 -31.20 -1.59 32.66
N VAL A 36 -31.43 -1.13 31.43
CA VAL A 36 -30.60 -1.41 30.25
C VAL A 36 -30.45 -0.10 29.50
N HIS A 37 -29.24 0.49 29.59
CA HIS A 37 -28.83 1.62 28.77
C HIS A 37 -28.78 1.19 27.29
N SER A 38 -29.39 1.97 26.40
CA SER A 38 -29.50 1.66 24.98
C SER A 38 -28.18 1.83 24.21
N GLN A 39 -27.97 0.99 23.19
CA GLN A 39 -26.77 0.97 22.33
C GLN A 39 -26.51 2.27 21.55
N GLN A 40 -27.52 3.10 21.28
CA GLN A 40 -27.32 4.37 20.59
C GLN A 40 -26.72 5.45 21.51
N GLN A 41 -27.05 5.43 22.81
CA GLN A 41 -26.34 6.24 23.80
C GLN A 41 -24.90 5.77 23.96
N SER A 42 -24.63 4.46 23.89
CA SER A 42 -23.27 3.91 23.92
C SER A 42 -22.43 4.30 22.69
N VAL A 43 -23.01 4.34 21.49
CA VAL A 43 -22.32 4.75 20.28
C VAL A 43 -22.10 6.27 20.29
N TYR A 44 -23.12 7.04 20.69
CA TYR A 44 -23.00 8.47 20.97
C TYR A 44 -21.88 8.74 21.98
N ASP A 45 -21.90 8.10 23.16
CA ASP A 45 -20.91 8.24 24.24
C ASP A 45 -19.51 7.74 23.84
N SER A 46 -19.40 6.72 22.99
CA SER A 46 -18.10 6.20 22.50
C SER A 46 -17.48 7.12 21.44
N ILE A 47 -18.31 7.70 20.56
CA ILE A 47 -17.91 8.76 19.63
C ILE A 47 -17.60 10.06 20.38
N CYS A 48 -18.27 10.35 21.50
CA CYS A 48 -17.95 11.46 22.41
C CYS A 48 -16.60 11.26 23.13
N LYS A 49 -16.26 10.03 23.52
CA LYS A 49 -15.07 9.68 24.32
C LYS A 49 -13.77 9.61 23.53
N ARG A 50 -13.80 9.47 22.21
CA ARG A 50 -12.60 9.41 21.36
C ARG A 50 -12.59 10.62 20.43
N GLU A 51 -11.55 11.44 20.55
CA GLU A 51 -11.33 12.64 19.73
C GLU A 51 -11.09 12.23 18.28
N ILE A 52 -12.15 12.19 17.48
CA ILE A 52 -12.08 11.78 16.06
C ILE A 52 -11.90 13.02 15.18
N VAL A 53 -10.93 12.97 14.27
CA VAL A 53 -10.79 13.89 13.14
C VAL A 53 -11.72 13.41 12.02
N MET A 54 -12.69 14.22 11.63
CA MET A 54 -13.54 13.95 10.47
C MET A 54 -13.03 14.77 9.27
N PRO A 55 -12.54 14.14 8.19
CA PRO A 55 -12.43 14.79 6.90
C PRO A 55 -13.80 14.70 6.20
N GLU A 56 -14.44 15.83 5.97
CA GLU A 56 -15.43 15.91 4.89
C GLU A 56 -14.66 15.90 3.56
N GLU A 57 -15.21 15.19 2.57
CA GLU A 57 -14.73 14.99 1.18
C GLU A 57 -13.86 13.76 0.89
N HIS A 58 -14.40 12.55 1.05
CA HIS A 58 -13.82 11.34 0.42
C HIS A 58 -14.90 10.43 -0.21
N THR A 59 -15.39 10.83 -1.37
CA THR A 59 -15.84 9.89 -2.41
C THR A 59 -14.65 9.60 -3.33
N GLY A 60 -14.20 8.33 -3.39
CA GLY A 60 -13.23 7.87 -4.40
C GLY A 60 -11.84 7.38 -3.92
N GLN A 61 -11.68 6.95 -2.66
CA GLN A 61 -10.39 6.43 -2.15
C GLN A 61 -10.22 4.92 -2.37
N LEU A 62 -9.04 4.45 -2.81
CA LEU A 62 -8.79 3.05 -3.21
C LEU A 62 -8.47 2.11 -2.02
N SER A 63 -7.81 2.63 -0.98
CA SER A 63 -7.64 1.93 0.29
C SER A 63 -8.93 1.94 1.13
N PHE A 64 -9.72 3.01 0.97
CA PHE A 64 -11.11 3.03 1.42
C PHE A 64 -11.88 1.97 0.67
N GLU A 65 -11.75 1.78 -0.65
CA GLU A 65 -12.46 0.72 -1.38
C GLU A 65 -12.16 -0.70 -0.93
N TYR A 66 -10.92 -1.06 -0.57
CA TYR A 66 -10.63 -2.41 -0.07
C TYR A 66 -11.23 -2.65 1.32
N ALA A 67 -11.03 -1.71 2.24
CA ALA A 67 -11.66 -1.73 3.56
C ALA A 67 -13.18 -1.61 3.47
N TRP A 68 -13.72 -0.82 2.54
CA TRP A 68 -15.13 -0.56 2.27
C TRP A 68 -15.79 -1.70 1.51
N LYS A 69 -15.09 -2.45 0.65
CA LYS A 69 -15.58 -3.67 -0.01
C LYS A 69 -15.59 -4.84 0.98
N GLU A 70 -14.59 -4.96 1.85
CA GLU A 70 -14.62 -5.90 2.97
C GLU A 70 -15.71 -5.50 4.00
N LEU A 71 -15.86 -4.20 4.27
CA LEU A 71 -16.92 -3.64 5.11
C LEU A 71 -18.28 -3.66 4.43
N LEU A 72 -18.39 -3.71 3.09
CA LEU A 72 -19.62 -3.91 2.30
C LEU A 72 -20.05 -5.38 2.29
N THR A 73 -19.07 -6.26 2.21
CA THR A 73 -19.27 -7.71 2.34
C THR A 73 -19.69 -8.05 3.78
N ARG A 74 -19.16 -7.32 4.78
CA ARG A 74 -19.65 -7.33 6.17
C ARG A 74 -20.91 -6.46 6.37
N SER A 75 -21.18 -5.44 5.55
CA SER A 75 -22.34 -4.53 5.69
C SER A 75 -23.63 -5.13 5.17
N ARG A 76 -23.55 -6.22 4.39
CA ARG A 76 -24.66 -7.14 4.19
C ARG A 76 -25.26 -7.66 5.52
N GLN A 77 -24.59 -7.43 6.65
CA GLN A 77 -25.10 -7.64 8.01
C GLN A 77 -24.99 -6.40 8.94
N SER A 78 -24.57 -5.23 8.45
CA SER A 78 -24.43 -4.03 9.30
C SER A 78 -24.35 -2.72 8.51
N GLY A 79 -25.37 -1.89 8.65
CA GLY A 79 -25.42 -0.51 8.17
C GLY A 79 -26.80 0.08 8.39
N LYS A 80 -26.91 1.39 8.66
CA LYS A 80 -28.18 2.05 9.00
C LYS A 80 -29.31 1.71 8.03
N LEU A 81 -29.04 1.71 6.72
CA LEU A 81 -30.00 1.34 5.69
C LEU A 81 -30.46 -0.13 5.78
N MET A 82 -29.54 -1.08 5.95
CA MET A 82 -29.89 -2.50 6.10
C MET A 82 -30.68 -2.75 7.38
N THR A 83 -30.29 -2.09 8.48
CA THR A 83 -31.01 -2.18 9.76
C THR A 83 -32.40 -1.56 9.67
N GLU A 84 -32.55 -0.40 9.01
CA GLU A 84 -33.86 0.23 8.78
C GLU A 84 -34.74 -0.61 7.84
N TRP A 85 -34.15 -1.18 6.79
CA TRP A 85 -34.83 -2.11 5.90
C TRP A 85 -35.31 -3.36 6.64
N GLU A 86 -34.43 -4.02 7.41
CA GLU A 86 -34.78 -5.19 8.23
C GLU A 86 -35.87 -4.85 9.25
N GLN A 87 -35.78 -3.69 9.91
CA GLN A 87 -36.83 -3.21 10.81
C GLN A 87 -38.15 -2.97 10.08
N GLY A 88 -38.11 -2.35 8.90
CA GLY A 88 -39.28 -2.12 8.04
C GLY A 88 -39.95 -3.44 7.65
N VAL A 89 -39.16 -4.40 7.15
CA VAL A 89 -39.64 -5.75 6.79
C VAL A 89 -40.18 -6.49 8.02
N SER A 90 -39.54 -6.35 9.19
CA SER A 90 -39.99 -7.03 10.42
C SER A 90 -41.34 -6.50 10.95
N LYS A 91 -41.64 -5.22 10.71
CA LYS A 91 -42.85 -4.49 11.13
C LYS A 91 -43.97 -4.52 10.10
N ALA A 92 -43.71 -4.99 8.88
CA ALA A 92 -44.73 -5.09 7.84
C ALA A 92 -45.77 -6.15 8.21
N ASP A 93 -47.06 -5.82 8.04
CA ASP A 93 -48.19 -6.71 8.32
C ASP A 93 -48.16 -7.97 7.42
N ASN A 94 -47.73 -7.80 6.18
CA ASN A 94 -47.51 -8.89 5.22
C ASN A 94 -46.01 -9.05 4.97
N LYS A 95 -45.44 -10.16 5.46
CA LYS A 95 -44.02 -10.47 5.28
C LYS A 95 -43.85 -11.29 4.01
N PRO A 96 -42.99 -10.87 3.07
CA PRO A 96 -42.68 -11.71 1.92
C PRO A 96 -41.95 -12.97 2.38
N GLU A 97 -42.20 -14.08 1.68
CA GLU A 97 -41.38 -15.27 1.84
C GLU A 97 -39.97 -14.98 1.31
N LEU A 98 -38.95 -15.21 2.16
CA LEU A 98 -37.56 -15.03 1.77
C LEU A 98 -37.04 -16.32 1.15
N VAL A 99 -36.71 -16.25 -0.13
CA VAL A 99 -36.16 -17.37 -0.90
C VAL A 99 -34.71 -17.06 -1.27
N ASP A 100 -33.82 -18.03 -1.08
CA ASP A 100 -32.42 -17.90 -1.49
C ASP A 100 -32.30 -17.90 -3.02
N MET A 101 -31.83 -16.78 -3.56
CA MET A 101 -31.62 -16.57 -4.99
C MET A 101 -30.17 -16.79 -5.43
N ALA A 102 -29.23 -17.07 -4.50
CA ALA A 102 -27.82 -17.25 -4.85
C ALA A 102 -27.58 -18.36 -5.90
N PRO A 103 -28.24 -19.53 -5.84
CA PRO A 103 -28.08 -20.56 -6.87
C PRO A 103 -28.59 -20.13 -8.25
N ALA A 104 -29.63 -19.30 -8.30
CA ALA A 104 -30.19 -18.79 -9.55
C ALA A 104 -29.28 -17.72 -10.16
N LEU A 105 -28.74 -16.81 -9.34
CA LEU A 105 -27.77 -15.80 -9.77
C LEU A 105 -26.48 -16.43 -10.28
N SER A 106 -25.95 -17.43 -9.56
CA SER A 106 -24.79 -18.20 -10.03
C SER A 106 -25.07 -18.87 -11.38
N ALA A 107 -26.23 -19.50 -11.55
CA ALA A 107 -26.60 -20.11 -12.82
C ALA A 107 -26.76 -19.09 -13.96
N PHE A 108 -27.27 -17.89 -13.66
CA PHE A 108 -27.43 -16.80 -14.62
C PHE A 108 -26.08 -16.23 -15.08
N MET A 109 -25.15 -16.00 -14.14
CA MET A 109 -23.81 -15.43 -14.43
C MET A 109 -22.78 -16.47 -14.86
N ALA A 110 -23.18 -17.74 -14.99
CA ALA A 110 -22.28 -18.87 -15.22
C ALA A 110 -21.56 -18.79 -16.58
N ILE A 111 -22.34 -18.68 -17.65
CA ILE A 111 -21.89 -18.63 -19.04
C ILE A 111 -21.48 -17.19 -19.37
N LYS A 112 -20.33 -17.01 -19.99
CA LYS A 112 -19.79 -15.69 -20.34
C LYS A 112 -20.09 -15.36 -21.78
N ASP A 113 -20.58 -14.16 -22.04
CA ASP A 113 -20.62 -13.61 -23.39
C ASP A 113 -19.22 -13.19 -23.86
N GLU A 114 -19.10 -12.70 -25.11
CA GLU A 114 -17.79 -12.32 -25.68
C GLU A 114 -17.19 -11.06 -25.06
N GLU A 115 -17.99 -10.13 -24.52
CA GLU A 115 -17.48 -8.94 -23.83
C GLU A 115 -16.92 -9.31 -22.46
N GLU A 116 -17.64 -10.14 -21.71
CA GLU A 116 -17.19 -10.72 -20.46
C GLU A 116 -15.93 -11.56 -20.66
N MET A 117 -15.91 -12.41 -21.69
CA MET A 117 -14.74 -13.21 -22.03
C MET A 117 -13.54 -12.35 -22.43
N THR A 118 -13.75 -11.23 -23.11
CA THR A 118 -12.69 -10.27 -23.40
C THR A 118 -12.12 -9.69 -22.11
N CYS A 119 -12.98 -9.32 -21.15
CA CYS A 119 -12.52 -8.83 -19.85
C CYS A 119 -11.72 -9.88 -19.07
N ILE A 120 -12.18 -11.14 -19.07
CA ILE A 120 -11.49 -12.27 -18.42
C ILE A 120 -10.15 -12.55 -19.09
N ARG A 121 -10.06 -12.53 -20.42
CA ARG A 121 -8.78 -12.69 -21.15
C ARG A 121 -7.80 -11.58 -20.77
N THR A 122 -8.25 -10.33 -20.67
CA THR A 122 -7.41 -9.23 -20.20
C THR A 122 -6.94 -9.44 -18.76
N ALA A 123 -7.83 -9.85 -17.85
CA ALA A 123 -7.47 -10.19 -16.47
C ALA A 123 -6.45 -11.34 -16.41
N ALA A 124 -6.61 -12.37 -17.24
CA ALA A 124 -5.70 -13.51 -17.32
C ALA A 124 -4.32 -13.11 -17.88
N ASN A 125 -4.29 -12.24 -18.88
CA ASN A 125 -3.04 -11.70 -19.44
C ASN A 125 -2.32 -10.81 -18.44
N LEU A 126 -3.05 -9.95 -17.69
CA LEU A 126 -2.48 -9.17 -16.58
C LEU A 126 -1.87 -10.12 -15.53
N THR A 127 -2.62 -11.13 -15.10
CA THR A 127 -2.17 -12.10 -14.10
C THR A 127 -0.89 -12.84 -14.56
N SER A 128 -0.88 -13.31 -15.81
CA SER A 128 0.25 -14.03 -16.41
C SER A 128 1.48 -13.13 -16.55
N THR A 129 1.27 -11.88 -16.99
CA THR A 129 2.33 -10.88 -17.16
C THR A 129 3.00 -10.55 -15.82
N LEU A 130 2.19 -10.33 -14.78
CA LEU A 130 2.69 -10.03 -13.44
C LEU A 130 3.53 -11.20 -12.89
N LEU A 131 3.04 -12.43 -13.02
CA LEU A 131 3.77 -13.61 -12.59
C LEU A 131 5.12 -13.76 -13.33
N VAL A 132 5.09 -13.82 -14.66
CA VAL A 132 6.27 -14.17 -15.47
C VAL A 132 7.30 -13.04 -15.49
N HIS A 133 6.84 -11.79 -15.65
CA HIS A 133 7.75 -10.66 -15.92
C HIS A 133 8.11 -9.84 -14.69
N HIS A 134 7.51 -10.12 -13.53
CA HIS A 134 7.89 -9.49 -12.28
C HIS A 134 8.14 -10.51 -11.17
N ILE A 135 7.16 -11.33 -10.80
CA ILE A 135 7.23 -12.18 -9.61
C ILE A 135 8.37 -13.20 -9.72
N VAL A 136 8.41 -13.98 -10.80
CA VAL A 136 9.46 -15.01 -11.00
C VAL A 136 10.84 -14.37 -11.04
N LEU A 137 11.02 -13.29 -11.81
CA LEU A 137 12.31 -12.58 -11.91
C LEU A 137 12.75 -11.97 -10.58
N LYS A 138 11.81 -11.42 -9.80
CA LYS A 138 12.11 -10.84 -8.50
C LYS A 138 12.45 -11.91 -7.47
N LEU A 139 11.77 -13.06 -7.51
CA LEU A 139 12.13 -14.21 -6.69
C LEU A 139 13.54 -14.71 -7.03
N GLU A 140 13.87 -14.87 -8.32
CA GLU A 140 15.23 -15.19 -8.76
C GLU A 140 16.26 -14.23 -8.16
N MET A 141 16.01 -12.92 -8.24
CA MET A 141 16.90 -11.92 -7.65
C MET A 141 16.99 -11.99 -6.12
N ILE A 142 15.91 -12.38 -5.43
CA ILE A 142 15.90 -12.56 -3.97
C ILE A 142 16.77 -13.77 -3.60
N LEU A 143 16.64 -14.86 -4.34
CA LEU A 143 17.42 -16.09 -4.16
C LEU A 143 18.90 -15.85 -4.48
N ASP A 144 19.23 -15.23 -5.62
CA ASP A 144 20.59 -14.90 -6.06
C ASP A 144 21.36 -14.05 -5.04
N LYS A 145 20.67 -13.11 -4.40
CA LYS A 145 21.28 -12.13 -3.49
C LYS A 145 21.14 -12.52 -2.02
N GLU A 146 20.47 -13.63 -1.74
CA GLU A 146 20.06 -14.04 -0.39
C GLU A 146 19.39 -12.86 0.36
N ALA A 147 18.51 -12.14 -0.35
CA ALA A 147 17.91 -10.93 0.17
C ALA A 147 16.94 -11.28 1.31
N LYS A 148 17.07 -10.58 2.44
CA LYS A 148 16.14 -10.70 3.58
C LYS A 148 14.88 -9.89 3.29
N ILE A 149 13.82 -10.58 2.88
CA ILE A 149 12.50 -10.01 2.62
C ILE A 149 11.43 -11.00 3.13
N THR A 150 10.37 -10.49 3.73
CA THR A 150 9.26 -11.34 4.20
C THR A 150 8.31 -11.71 3.06
N HIS A 151 7.50 -12.76 3.24
CA HIS A 151 6.48 -13.11 2.25
C HIS A 151 5.50 -11.94 2.03
N GLU A 152 5.01 -11.34 3.11
CA GLU A 152 4.12 -10.17 3.09
C GLU A 152 4.77 -8.97 2.38
N GLN A 153 6.03 -8.64 2.69
CA GLN A 153 6.72 -7.53 2.02
C GLN A 153 6.90 -7.76 0.52
N PHE A 154 7.13 -9.01 0.11
CA PHE A 154 7.21 -9.34 -1.30
C PHE A 154 5.82 -9.24 -1.96
N ALA A 155 4.75 -9.68 -1.29
CA ALA A 155 3.37 -9.49 -1.74
C ALA A 155 3.04 -8.01 -1.97
N THR A 156 3.33 -7.13 -1.00
CA THR A 156 3.13 -5.67 -1.15
C THR A 156 3.92 -5.08 -2.32
N GLN A 157 5.16 -5.56 -2.56
CA GLN A 157 5.96 -5.09 -3.71
C GLN A 157 5.36 -5.49 -5.06
N ILE A 158 4.70 -6.65 -5.11
CA ILE A 158 3.97 -7.14 -6.28
C ILE A 158 2.73 -6.28 -6.51
N GLU A 159 1.95 -6.01 -5.46
CA GLU A 159 0.76 -5.16 -5.54
C GLU A 159 1.08 -3.76 -6.06
N ALA A 160 2.19 -3.18 -5.56
CA ALA A 160 2.68 -1.88 -5.98
C ALA A 160 3.02 -1.78 -7.49
N ARG A 161 3.07 -2.90 -8.24
CA ARG A 161 3.23 -2.86 -9.71
C ARG A 161 2.01 -2.32 -10.42
N LEU A 162 0.82 -2.45 -9.83
CA LEU A 162 -0.42 -1.94 -10.42
C LEU A 162 -0.50 -0.41 -10.37
N GLY A 163 0.27 0.19 -9.47
CA GLY A 163 0.25 1.63 -9.18
C GLY A 163 -0.03 1.87 -7.70
N SER A 164 0.18 3.10 -7.25
CA SER A 164 -0.07 3.49 -5.85
C SER A 164 -0.27 4.98 -5.72
N GLY A 165 -1.16 5.41 -4.83
CA GLY A 165 -1.45 6.82 -4.58
C GLY A 165 -2.63 7.34 -5.40
N GLU A 166 -3.04 8.58 -5.12
CA GLU A 166 -4.27 9.18 -5.65
C GLU A 166 -3.99 10.59 -6.21
N GLY A 167 -4.84 11.05 -7.14
CA GLY A 167 -4.72 12.39 -7.75
C GLY A 167 -3.45 12.60 -8.58
N GLU A 168 -2.96 13.84 -8.65
CA GLU A 168 -1.79 14.20 -9.47
C GLU A 168 -0.46 13.57 -9.00
N VAL A 169 -0.45 12.95 -7.82
CA VAL A 169 0.73 12.27 -7.24
C VAL A 169 0.64 10.74 -7.38
N ALA A 170 -0.45 10.23 -7.98
CA ALA A 170 -0.63 8.80 -8.22
C ALA A 170 0.49 8.28 -9.13
N LYS A 171 1.17 7.23 -8.67
CA LYS A 171 2.06 6.45 -9.51
C LYS A 171 1.20 5.49 -10.30
N GLY A 172 1.15 5.71 -11.61
CA GLY A 172 0.52 4.78 -12.53
C GLY A 172 1.17 3.39 -12.52
N PRO A 173 0.58 2.44 -13.26
CA PRO A 173 1.09 1.08 -13.40
C PRO A 173 2.55 1.07 -13.87
N ASP A 174 3.34 0.13 -13.37
CA ASP A 174 4.74 -0.03 -13.76
C ASP A 174 4.84 -0.58 -15.19
N MET A 175 4.84 0.33 -16.18
CA MET A 175 4.86 -0.04 -17.59
C MET A 175 6.09 -0.83 -18.01
N LYS A 176 7.17 -0.90 -17.20
CA LYS A 176 8.31 -1.80 -17.47
C LYS A 176 7.95 -3.27 -17.31
N VAL A 177 6.94 -3.57 -16.51
CA VAL A 177 6.36 -4.91 -16.35
C VAL A 177 5.26 -5.10 -17.38
N TRP A 178 4.29 -4.19 -17.41
CA TRP A 178 3.04 -4.39 -18.15
C TRP A 178 3.19 -4.33 -19.67
N SER A 179 4.14 -3.54 -20.20
CA SER A 179 4.42 -3.51 -21.65
C SER A 179 4.97 -4.81 -22.23
N LYS A 180 5.37 -5.77 -21.38
CA LYS A 180 5.82 -7.11 -21.81
C LYS A 180 4.65 -8.07 -22.04
N GLY A 181 3.47 -7.76 -21.51
CA GLY A 181 2.30 -8.62 -21.66
C GLY A 181 1.70 -8.52 -23.05
N GLN A 182 1.32 -9.67 -23.62
CA GLN A 182 0.63 -9.70 -24.90
C GLN A 182 -0.81 -9.20 -24.73
N GLY A 183 -1.25 -8.31 -25.63
CA GLY A 183 -2.62 -7.80 -25.62
C GLY A 183 -2.95 -6.82 -24.49
N LEU A 184 -1.94 -6.18 -23.87
CA LEU A 184 -2.12 -5.20 -22.78
C LEU A 184 -1.91 -3.74 -23.21
N ASN A 185 -2.12 -3.42 -24.49
CA ASN A 185 -1.88 -2.07 -25.02
C ASN A 185 -2.98 -1.07 -24.61
N ASP A 186 -4.23 -1.53 -24.55
CA ASP A 186 -5.42 -0.70 -24.32
C ASP A 186 -6.13 -1.08 -23.01
N VAL A 187 -5.35 -1.25 -21.94
CA VAL A 187 -5.89 -1.58 -20.61
C VAL A 187 -6.43 -0.33 -19.95
N ASP A 188 -7.69 -0.40 -19.51
CA ASP A 188 -8.26 0.57 -18.59
C ASP A 188 -7.79 0.29 -17.16
N TRP A 189 -6.69 0.93 -16.78
CA TRP A 189 -6.04 0.73 -15.49
C TRP A 189 -6.90 1.14 -14.29
N ALA A 190 -7.85 2.07 -14.46
CA ALA A 190 -8.77 2.44 -13.39
C ALA A 190 -9.73 1.28 -13.03
N SER A 191 -9.97 0.38 -13.99
CA SER A 191 -10.79 -0.81 -13.83
C SER A 191 -9.97 -2.07 -13.50
N THR A 192 -8.68 -1.93 -13.14
CA THR A 192 -7.84 -3.05 -12.73
C THR A 192 -7.73 -3.14 -11.22
N GLU A 193 -7.92 -4.33 -10.67
CA GLU A 193 -7.79 -4.62 -9.25
C GLU A 193 -7.05 -5.94 -9.04
N ILE A 194 -6.58 -6.16 -7.81
CA ILE A 194 -6.04 -7.46 -7.38
C ILE A 194 -7.18 -8.22 -6.71
N CYS A 195 -7.38 -9.49 -7.07
CA CYS A 195 -8.48 -10.30 -6.54
C CYS A 195 -8.37 -10.54 -5.04
N TYR A 196 -7.14 -10.76 -4.58
CA TYR A 196 -6.74 -11.02 -3.21
C TYR A 196 -5.24 -10.77 -3.11
N SER A 197 -4.73 -10.40 -1.93
CA SER A 197 -3.29 -10.10 -1.76
C SER A 197 -2.42 -11.26 -2.23
N PRO A 198 -1.37 -11.05 -3.04
CA PRO A 198 -0.55 -12.13 -3.58
C PRO A 198 -0.07 -13.06 -2.47
N ILE A 199 -0.31 -14.36 -2.66
CA ILE A 199 0.01 -15.39 -1.68
C ILE A 199 1.39 -15.93 -1.99
N ILE A 200 2.30 -15.83 -1.02
CA ILE A 200 3.66 -16.31 -1.12
C ILE A 200 3.94 -17.15 0.12
N GLN A 201 4.31 -18.40 -0.10
CA GLN A 201 4.64 -19.33 0.98
C GLN A 201 5.93 -20.04 0.63
N SER A 202 6.76 -20.30 1.63
CA SER A 202 8.00 -21.04 1.44
C SER A 202 8.27 -21.93 2.65
N ARG A 203 9.40 -22.65 2.64
CA ARG A 203 9.76 -23.59 3.71
C ARG A 203 9.85 -22.94 5.09
N SER A 204 10.07 -21.62 5.15
CA SER A 204 10.16 -20.85 6.39
C SER A 204 8.79 -20.45 6.95
N THR A 205 7.69 -20.67 6.21
CA THR A 205 6.34 -20.32 6.66
C THR A 205 5.99 -21.10 7.92
N THR A 206 5.82 -20.39 9.03
CA THR A 206 5.51 -20.95 10.36
C THR A 206 4.14 -21.63 10.42
N THR A 207 3.19 -21.18 9.62
CA THR A 207 1.80 -21.67 9.56
C THR A 207 1.60 -22.92 8.70
N SER A 208 2.68 -23.58 8.24
CA SER A 208 2.66 -24.63 7.22
C SER A 208 2.02 -24.17 5.89
N TYR A 209 2.19 -24.96 4.83
CA TYR A 209 1.65 -24.58 3.52
C TYR A 209 0.11 -24.68 3.50
N ASP A 210 -0.55 -23.66 3.00
CA ASP A 210 -2.00 -23.57 2.84
C ASP A 210 -2.38 -23.32 1.38
N LEU A 211 -3.06 -24.28 0.76
CA LEU A 211 -3.45 -24.23 -0.66
C LEU A 211 -4.78 -23.50 -0.90
N ARG A 212 -5.41 -22.94 0.14
CA ARG A 212 -6.65 -22.18 0.02
C ARG A 212 -6.36 -20.80 -0.57
N SER A 213 -7.30 -20.30 -1.39
CA SER A 213 -7.26 -18.93 -1.91
C SER A 213 -7.48 -17.85 -0.85
N THR A 214 -7.76 -18.24 0.40
CA THR A 214 -7.90 -17.35 1.56
C THR A 214 -6.64 -17.38 2.44
N ALA A 215 -5.58 -18.07 2.01
CA ALA A 215 -4.31 -18.04 2.72
C ALA A 215 -3.70 -16.64 2.61
N GLU A 216 -2.86 -16.29 3.59
CA GLU A 216 -2.18 -14.99 3.65
C GLU A 216 -0.67 -15.19 3.64
N SER A 217 0.04 -14.25 3.02
CA SER A 217 1.50 -14.21 3.04
C SER A 217 1.98 -13.85 4.46
N SER A 218 2.80 -14.70 5.07
CA SER A 218 3.27 -14.47 6.45
C SER A 218 4.33 -13.38 6.55
N SER A 219 4.56 -12.89 7.78
CA SER A 219 5.67 -11.98 8.09
C SER A 219 7.02 -12.70 8.21
N ASP A 220 7.07 -14.02 7.95
CA ASP A 220 8.33 -14.79 7.94
C ASP A 220 9.20 -14.39 6.73
N THR A 221 10.52 -14.43 6.92
CA THR A 221 11.48 -14.20 5.83
C THR A 221 11.42 -15.35 4.82
N ILE A 222 11.42 -15.03 3.52
CA ILE A 222 11.43 -16.01 2.43
C ILE A 222 12.64 -16.95 2.58
N ALA A 223 12.41 -18.26 2.52
CA ALA A 223 13.49 -19.25 2.53
C ALA A 223 14.36 -19.14 1.27
N HIS A 224 15.60 -19.63 1.31
CA HIS A 224 16.47 -19.64 0.12
C HIS A 224 16.50 -21.00 -0.60
N LYS A 225 15.82 -22.02 -0.07
CA LYS A 225 15.76 -23.37 -0.63
C LYS A 225 14.42 -24.06 -0.37
N GLY A 226 14.10 -25.07 -1.16
CA GLY A 226 12.87 -25.86 -1.05
C GLY A 226 11.75 -25.32 -1.93
N VAL A 227 10.50 -25.60 -1.54
CA VAL A 227 9.33 -25.26 -2.34
C VAL A 227 8.77 -23.88 -1.98
N PHE A 228 8.45 -23.12 -3.01
CA PHE A 228 7.80 -21.82 -2.95
C PHE A 228 6.44 -21.95 -3.64
N LEU A 229 5.37 -21.59 -2.94
CA LEU A 229 4.05 -21.45 -3.55
C LEU A 229 3.79 -19.98 -3.79
N ILE A 230 3.40 -19.65 -5.02
CA ILE A 230 3.01 -18.31 -5.38
C ILE A 230 1.66 -18.35 -6.07
N ALA A 231 0.71 -17.54 -5.59
CA ALA A 231 -0.58 -17.36 -6.24
C ALA A 231 -0.93 -15.88 -6.34
N VAL A 232 -1.38 -15.47 -7.53
CA VAL A 232 -1.77 -14.10 -7.84
C VAL A 232 -3.01 -14.12 -8.71
N GLY A 233 -3.94 -13.19 -8.48
CA GLY A 233 -5.12 -13.03 -9.30
C GLY A 233 -5.39 -11.56 -9.60
N MET A 234 -5.62 -11.24 -10.87
CA MET A 234 -6.02 -9.91 -11.31
C MET A 234 -7.49 -9.89 -11.65
N ARG A 235 -8.11 -8.73 -11.45
CA ARG A 235 -9.48 -8.41 -11.85
C ARG A 235 -9.44 -7.27 -12.86
N TYR A 236 -10.21 -7.38 -13.93
CA TYR A 236 -10.38 -6.32 -14.92
C TYR A 236 -11.87 -6.11 -15.20
N LYS A 237 -12.35 -4.87 -15.01
CA LYS A 237 -13.77 -4.50 -15.17
C LYS A 237 -14.72 -5.44 -14.42
N GLY A 238 -14.34 -5.82 -13.20
CA GLY A 238 -15.11 -6.73 -12.38
C GLY A 238 -14.83 -8.22 -12.60
N TYR A 239 -14.13 -8.64 -13.66
CA TYR A 239 -13.90 -10.06 -13.95
C TYR A 239 -12.55 -10.58 -13.46
N CYS A 240 -12.56 -11.71 -12.74
CA CYS A 240 -11.39 -12.33 -12.15
C CYS A 240 -10.66 -13.29 -13.09
N ALA A 241 -9.34 -13.33 -12.94
CA ALA A 241 -8.50 -14.44 -13.35
C ALA A 241 -7.50 -14.76 -12.24
N ASN A 242 -7.05 -16.00 -12.21
CA ASN A 242 -6.18 -16.53 -11.17
C ASN A 242 -5.07 -17.42 -11.73
N LEU A 243 -3.90 -17.34 -11.09
CA LEU A 243 -2.72 -18.08 -11.49
C LEU A 243 -1.88 -18.46 -10.27
N GLY A 244 -1.44 -19.72 -10.22
CA GLY A 244 -0.61 -20.22 -9.12
C GLY A 244 0.44 -21.20 -9.60
N ARG A 245 1.64 -21.12 -9.02
CA ARG A 245 2.79 -21.97 -9.34
C ARG A 245 3.55 -22.38 -8.10
N SER A 246 4.00 -23.63 -8.11
CA SER A 246 5.14 -24.06 -7.31
C SER A 246 6.45 -23.79 -8.04
N ILE A 247 7.37 -23.13 -7.34
CA ILE A 247 8.77 -22.98 -7.73
C ILE A 247 9.60 -23.78 -6.72
N ILE A 248 10.58 -24.53 -7.17
CA ILE A 248 11.36 -25.44 -6.34
C ILE A 248 12.85 -25.12 -6.52
N VAL A 249 13.52 -24.79 -5.42
CA VAL A 249 14.96 -24.57 -5.37
C VAL A 249 15.62 -25.80 -4.74
N ASP A 250 16.56 -26.38 -5.47
CA ASP A 250 17.18 -27.69 -5.22
C ASP A 250 16.13 -28.80 -5.08
N PRO A 251 15.36 -29.09 -6.15
CA PRO A 251 14.33 -30.12 -6.11
C PRO A 251 14.92 -31.50 -5.82
N SER A 252 14.26 -32.26 -4.95
CA SER A 252 14.45 -33.71 -4.90
C SER A 252 13.83 -34.38 -6.13
N LYS A 253 14.30 -35.58 -6.46
CA LYS A 253 13.70 -36.38 -7.56
C LYS A 253 12.19 -36.60 -7.37
N GLU A 254 11.79 -36.77 -6.11
CA GLU A 254 10.39 -36.95 -5.75
C GLU A 254 9.57 -35.68 -5.96
N GLN A 255 10.09 -34.51 -5.54
CA GLN A 255 9.46 -33.22 -5.78
C GLN A 255 9.29 -32.93 -7.27
N GLU A 256 10.31 -33.20 -8.08
CA GLU A 256 10.25 -33.07 -9.54
C GLU A 256 9.20 -34.02 -10.15
N ALA A 257 9.15 -35.28 -9.69
CA ALA A 257 8.16 -36.25 -10.16
C ALA A 257 6.72 -35.84 -9.83
N ILE A 258 6.45 -35.35 -8.60
CA ILE A 258 5.12 -34.88 -8.19
C ILE A 258 4.73 -33.62 -8.98
N TYR A 259 5.66 -32.70 -9.21
CA TYR A 259 5.39 -31.51 -10.01
C TYR A 259 5.05 -31.86 -11.46
N ASN A 260 5.79 -32.79 -12.08
CA ASN A 260 5.48 -33.28 -13.42
C ASN A 260 4.14 -34.03 -13.49
N LEU A 261 3.77 -34.77 -12.43
CA LEU A 261 2.45 -35.38 -12.32
C LEU A 261 1.34 -34.31 -12.36
N LEU A 262 1.47 -33.22 -11.60
CA LEU A 262 0.51 -32.11 -11.63
C LEU A 262 0.35 -31.52 -13.04
N LEU A 263 1.45 -31.30 -13.77
CA LEU A 263 1.41 -30.78 -15.14
C LEU A 263 0.72 -31.75 -16.12
N SER A 264 1.01 -33.05 -15.98
CA SER A 264 0.37 -34.09 -16.78
C SER A 264 -1.13 -34.16 -16.50
N MET A 265 -1.51 -34.16 -15.21
CA MET A 265 -2.91 -34.14 -14.76
C MET A 265 -3.66 -32.96 -15.35
N GLN A 266 -3.12 -31.74 -15.27
CA GLN A 266 -3.76 -30.57 -15.87
C GLN A 266 -3.96 -30.75 -17.37
N SER A 267 -2.96 -31.26 -18.08
CA SER A 267 -3.00 -31.44 -19.53
C SER A 267 -4.03 -32.49 -19.96
N GLU A 268 -4.20 -33.56 -19.19
CA GLU A 268 -5.23 -34.57 -19.42
C GLU A 268 -6.62 -34.03 -19.08
N MET A 269 -6.78 -33.38 -17.92
CA MET A 269 -8.05 -32.80 -17.49
C MET A 269 -8.56 -31.74 -18.48
N LEU A 270 -7.70 -30.92 -19.08
CA LEU A 270 -8.12 -29.94 -20.09
C LEU A 270 -8.77 -30.58 -21.33
N LYS A 271 -8.42 -31.83 -21.67
CA LYS A 271 -9.05 -32.57 -22.78
C LYS A 271 -10.43 -33.09 -22.41
N GLU A 272 -10.61 -33.46 -21.14
CA GLU A 272 -11.84 -34.10 -20.65
C GLU A 272 -12.87 -33.09 -20.12
N ILE A 273 -12.42 -31.95 -19.57
CA ILE A 273 -13.32 -30.87 -19.13
C ILE A 273 -13.91 -30.19 -20.37
N LYS A 274 -15.20 -30.44 -20.59
CA LYS A 274 -16.00 -29.94 -21.72
C LYS A 274 -17.47 -29.82 -21.35
N ASP A 275 -18.28 -29.28 -22.25
CA ASP A 275 -19.72 -29.10 -22.03
C ASP A 275 -20.40 -30.38 -21.53
N GLY A 276 -21.18 -30.25 -20.47
CA GLY A 276 -22.08 -31.30 -20.01
C GLY A 276 -21.43 -32.33 -19.08
N VAL A 277 -20.11 -32.33 -18.92
CA VAL A 277 -19.44 -33.13 -17.87
C VAL A 277 -19.81 -32.57 -16.49
N SER A 278 -20.06 -33.41 -15.49
CA SER A 278 -20.35 -32.92 -14.14
C SER A 278 -19.08 -32.59 -13.34
N ALA A 279 -19.18 -31.62 -12.44
CA ALA A 279 -18.09 -31.20 -11.54
C ALA A 279 -17.52 -32.37 -10.71
N ARG A 280 -18.36 -33.34 -10.33
CA ARG A 280 -17.97 -34.58 -9.67
C ARG A 280 -17.15 -35.49 -10.57
N GLU A 281 -17.53 -35.64 -11.84
CA GLU A 281 -16.76 -36.43 -12.81
C GLU A 281 -15.38 -35.81 -13.03
N VAL A 282 -15.30 -34.48 -13.17
CA VAL A 282 -14.01 -33.76 -13.27
C VAL A 282 -13.10 -34.04 -12.07
N TYR A 283 -13.64 -33.97 -10.85
CA TYR A 283 -12.85 -34.28 -9.65
C TYR A 283 -12.46 -35.76 -9.56
N GLN A 284 -13.35 -36.67 -9.98
CA GLN A 284 -13.09 -38.10 -9.97
C GLN A 284 -11.94 -38.47 -10.93
N TRP A 285 -11.90 -37.87 -12.13
CA TRP A 285 -10.78 -38.09 -13.05
C TRP A 285 -9.43 -37.66 -12.47
N ALA A 286 -9.39 -36.53 -11.77
CA ALA A 286 -8.18 -36.10 -11.08
C ALA A 286 -7.73 -37.15 -10.06
N LEU A 287 -8.66 -37.67 -9.24
CA LEU A 287 -8.37 -38.74 -8.28
C LEU A 287 -7.95 -40.05 -8.95
N ASP A 288 -8.55 -40.42 -10.08
CA ASP A 288 -8.22 -41.65 -10.79
C ASP A 288 -6.80 -41.58 -11.36
N ILE A 289 -6.37 -40.41 -11.87
CA ILE A 289 -4.97 -40.20 -12.29
C ILE A 289 -4.03 -40.33 -11.08
N VAL A 290 -4.35 -39.72 -9.94
CA VAL A 290 -3.53 -39.86 -8.72
C VAL A 290 -3.43 -41.33 -8.29
N LYS A 291 -4.54 -42.06 -8.24
CA LYS A 291 -4.59 -43.47 -7.87
C LYS A 291 -3.79 -44.37 -8.82
N LYS A 292 -3.79 -44.03 -10.11
CA LYS A 292 -3.08 -44.79 -11.14
C LYS A 292 -1.57 -44.54 -11.10
N GLU A 293 -1.16 -43.28 -10.97
CA GLU A 293 0.25 -42.89 -11.13
C GLU A 293 1.01 -42.87 -9.79
N LYS A 294 0.38 -42.40 -8.70
CA LYS A 294 0.97 -42.29 -7.35
C LYS A 294 -0.09 -42.48 -6.23
N PRO A 295 -0.58 -43.71 -6.00
CA PRO A 295 -1.67 -43.99 -5.05
C PRO A 295 -1.36 -43.55 -3.61
N GLU A 296 -0.09 -43.55 -3.21
CA GLU A 296 0.36 -43.10 -1.89
C GLU A 296 0.06 -41.61 -1.60
N LEU A 297 -0.14 -40.80 -2.64
CA LEU A 297 -0.44 -39.37 -2.54
C LEU A 297 -1.94 -39.05 -2.50
N GLU A 298 -2.83 -40.06 -2.59
CA GLU A 298 -4.29 -39.84 -2.60
C GLU A 298 -4.75 -39.01 -1.39
N LYS A 299 -4.27 -39.36 -0.19
CA LYS A 299 -4.62 -38.66 1.06
C LYS A 299 -4.11 -37.21 1.12
N ASN A 300 -3.09 -36.89 0.33
CA ASN A 300 -2.44 -35.58 0.27
C ASN A 300 -3.11 -34.69 -0.79
N PHE A 301 -3.91 -35.26 -1.70
CA PHE A 301 -4.54 -34.52 -2.77
C PHE A 301 -5.64 -33.57 -2.25
N VAL A 302 -5.76 -32.40 -2.90
CA VAL A 302 -6.78 -31.39 -2.57
C VAL A 302 -8.20 -31.96 -2.61
N LYS A 303 -9.06 -31.45 -1.71
CA LYS A 303 -10.48 -31.89 -1.59
C LYS A 303 -11.40 -31.38 -2.70
N ASN A 304 -10.92 -30.47 -3.54
CA ASN A 304 -11.61 -29.97 -4.73
C ASN A 304 -10.55 -29.57 -5.77
N ALA A 305 -10.88 -29.70 -7.05
CA ALA A 305 -10.01 -29.36 -8.17
C ALA A 305 -10.19 -27.90 -8.64
N GLY A 306 -10.81 -27.03 -7.84
CA GLY A 306 -11.13 -25.66 -8.23
C GLY A 306 -12.61 -25.32 -8.21
N PHE A 307 -12.98 -24.22 -8.87
CA PHE A 307 -14.32 -23.64 -8.82
C PHE A 307 -14.64 -22.77 -10.04
N GLY A 308 -15.92 -22.45 -10.25
CA GLY A 308 -16.34 -21.44 -11.22
C GLY A 308 -15.86 -20.04 -10.83
N THR A 309 -15.51 -19.22 -11.82
CA THR A 309 -15.04 -17.85 -11.62
C THR A 309 -15.59 -16.91 -12.69
N GLY A 310 -15.55 -15.61 -12.42
CA GLY A 310 -16.12 -14.57 -13.27
C GLY A 310 -16.11 -13.25 -12.52
N VAL A 311 -17.29 -12.63 -12.34
CA VAL A 311 -17.43 -11.48 -11.43
C VAL A 311 -17.12 -11.88 -9.99
N GLU A 312 -17.63 -13.04 -9.55
CA GLU A 312 -17.20 -13.64 -8.30
C GLU A 312 -15.86 -14.34 -8.50
N PHE A 313 -14.92 -14.10 -7.58
CA PHE A 313 -13.65 -14.81 -7.61
C PHE A 313 -13.88 -16.32 -7.47
N ARG A 314 -14.75 -16.72 -6.53
CA ARG A 314 -15.11 -18.10 -6.24
C ARG A 314 -16.62 -18.30 -6.22
N ASP A 315 -17.15 -18.88 -7.28
CA ASP A 315 -18.51 -19.38 -7.33
C ASP A 315 -18.59 -20.77 -6.67
N SER A 316 -19.24 -20.83 -5.51
CA SER A 316 -19.39 -22.07 -4.73
C SER A 316 -20.35 -23.09 -5.36
N ALA A 317 -21.27 -22.66 -6.23
CA ALA A 317 -22.20 -23.56 -6.90
C ALA A 317 -21.50 -24.44 -7.95
N TYR A 318 -20.39 -23.96 -8.51
CA TYR A 318 -19.57 -24.69 -9.49
C TYR A 318 -18.24 -25.19 -8.88
N LEU A 319 -18.22 -25.56 -7.61
CA LEU A 319 -17.07 -26.19 -6.96
C LEU A 319 -16.79 -27.59 -7.54
N LEU A 320 -15.59 -27.82 -8.06
CA LEU A 320 -15.14 -29.09 -8.65
C LEU A 320 -14.80 -30.10 -7.54
N SER A 321 -15.80 -30.77 -6.99
CA SER A 321 -15.67 -31.69 -5.86
C SER A 321 -16.46 -32.97 -6.06
N SER A 322 -16.13 -34.01 -5.29
CA SER A 322 -16.79 -35.32 -5.34
C SER A 322 -18.30 -35.31 -5.07
N LYS A 323 -18.84 -34.21 -4.53
CA LYS A 323 -20.26 -34.07 -4.16
C LYS A 323 -21.08 -33.24 -5.14
N ASN A 324 -20.45 -32.53 -6.07
CA ASN A 324 -21.15 -31.55 -6.91
C ASN A 324 -21.55 -32.14 -8.27
N SER A 325 -22.84 -32.21 -8.57
CA SER A 325 -23.36 -32.74 -9.83
C SER A 325 -23.64 -31.68 -10.91
N LYS A 326 -23.36 -30.39 -10.65
CA LYS A 326 -23.51 -29.32 -11.64
C LYS A 326 -22.61 -29.59 -12.84
N ARG A 327 -23.10 -29.24 -14.03
CA ARG A 327 -22.42 -29.49 -15.30
C ARG A 327 -21.95 -28.17 -15.90
N PRO A 328 -20.65 -27.88 -15.93
CA PRO A 328 -20.14 -26.72 -16.64
C PRO A 328 -20.55 -26.75 -18.11
N LYS A 329 -20.82 -25.56 -18.64
CA LYS A 329 -21.26 -25.31 -20.00
C LYS A 329 -20.18 -24.62 -20.81
N THR A 330 -20.28 -24.71 -22.12
CA THR A 330 -19.46 -23.91 -23.03
C THR A 330 -19.49 -22.44 -22.60
N ASP A 331 -18.32 -21.80 -22.62
CA ASP A 331 -18.09 -20.41 -22.22
C ASP A 331 -18.24 -20.12 -20.72
N MET A 332 -18.36 -21.15 -19.89
CA MET A 332 -18.07 -21.00 -18.47
C MET A 332 -16.55 -20.88 -18.25
N VAL A 333 -16.16 -20.15 -17.20
CA VAL A 333 -14.76 -19.99 -16.80
C VAL A 333 -14.57 -20.64 -15.44
N LEU A 334 -13.53 -21.47 -15.32
CA LEU A 334 -13.18 -22.19 -14.10
C LEU A 334 -11.77 -21.80 -13.67
N ASN A 335 -11.57 -21.66 -12.37
CA ASN A 335 -10.26 -21.66 -11.75
C ASN A 335 -9.88 -23.11 -11.44
N LEU A 336 -9.07 -23.75 -12.30
CA LEU A 336 -8.59 -25.13 -12.12
C LEU A 336 -7.40 -25.13 -11.16
N SER A 337 -7.53 -25.84 -10.04
CA SER A 337 -6.58 -25.83 -8.94
C SER A 337 -6.23 -27.27 -8.54
N LEU A 338 -4.98 -27.69 -8.78
CA LEU A 338 -4.50 -29.05 -8.54
C LEU A 338 -3.29 -29.00 -7.63
N GLY A 339 -3.30 -29.77 -6.55
CA GLY A 339 -2.20 -29.74 -5.59
C GLY A 339 -2.21 -30.89 -4.61
N PHE A 340 -1.08 -31.01 -3.91
CA PHE A 340 -0.86 -31.93 -2.82
C PHE A 340 -0.37 -31.15 -1.61
N SER A 341 -1.00 -31.34 -0.45
CA SER A 341 -0.58 -30.75 0.83
C SER A 341 0.03 -31.80 1.75
N ASP A 342 0.69 -31.36 2.83
CA ASP A 342 1.23 -32.23 3.88
C ASP A 342 2.21 -33.32 3.37
N LEU A 343 2.96 -33.02 2.31
CA LEU A 343 4.05 -33.87 1.83
C LEU A 343 5.26 -33.74 2.75
N LEU A 344 6.15 -34.74 2.80
CA LEU A 344 7.35 -34.72 3.65
C LEU A 344 8.61 -34.80 2.79
N ASP A 345 9.57 -33.91 3.03
CA ASP A 345 10.90 -33.99 2.45
C ASP A 345 11.76 -35.08 3.13
N ASP A 346 12.95 -35.35 2.60
CA ASP A 346 13.87 -36.37 3.13
C ASP A 346 14.30 -36.09 4.59
N ASN A 347 14.10 -34.86 5.08
CA ASN A 347 14.39 -34.45 6.46
C ASN A 347 13.12 -34.42 7.34
N GLY A 348 12.00 -34.96 6.86
CA GLY A 348 10.72 -34.97 7.55
C GLY A 348 10.04 -33.60 7.65
N LYS A 349 10.48 -32.58 6.90
CA LYS A 349 9.81 -31.27 6.87
C LYS A 349 8.66 -31.25 5.87
N LYS A 350 7.57 -30.61 6.28
CA LYS A 350 6.38 -30.50 5.44
C LYS A 350 6.61 -29.59 4.24
N TYR A 351 6.07 -29.98 3.08
CA TYR A 351 5.92 -29.15 1.90
C TYR A 351 4.59 -29.42 1.19
N ALA A 352 4.28 -28.59 0.18
CA ALA A 352 3.14 -28.76 -0.68
C ALA A 352 3.50 -28.38 -2.12
N LEU A 353 2.79 -28.93 -3.10
CA LEU A 353 2.92 -28.56 -4.51
C LEU A 353 1.54 -28.20 -5.06
N HIS A 354 1.49 -27.16 -5.88
CA HIS A 354 0.24 -26.53 -6.30
C HIS A 354 0.40 -25.85 -7.66
N ILE A 355 -0.54 -26.13 -8.56
CA ILE A 355 -0.71 -25.40 -9.81
C ILE A 355 -2.15 -24.90 -9.90
N VAL A 356 -2.30 -23.66 -10.35
CA VAL A 356 -3.60 -23.02 -10.52
C VAL A 356 -3.62 -22.26 -11.83
N ASP A 357 -4.69 -22.41 -12.61
CA ASP A 357 -4.88 -21.69 -13.85
C ASP A 357 -6.35 -21.37 -14.10
N THR A 358 -6.59 -20.29 -14.84
CA THR A 358 -7.92 -19.94 -15.32
C THR A 358 -8.15 -20.61 -16.67
N ILE A 359 -9.28 -21.32 -16.82
CA ILE A 359 -9.64 -22.07 -18.02
C ILE A 359 -11.02 -21.67 -18.52
N ARG A 360 -11.20 -21.64 -19.84
CA ARG A 360 -12.51 -21.56 -20.51
C ARG A 360 -12.95 -22.97 -20.87
N VAL A 361 -14.19 -23.31 -20.51
CA VAL A 361 -14.83 -24.56 -20.93
C VAL A 361 -15.29 -24.42 -22.38
N GLY A 362 -14.84 -25.32 -23.25
CA GLY A 362 -15.31 -25.41 -24.63
C GLY A 362 -16.24 -26.59 -24.86
N ALA A 363 -16.78 -26.67 -26.08
CA ALA A 363 -17.67 -27.76 -26.49
C ALA A 363 -16.99 -29.14 -26.42
N ASP A 364 -15.75 -29.24 -26.92
CA ASP A 364 -15.00 -30.52 -26.97
C ASP A 364 -13.87 -30.62 -25.95
N ARG A 365 -13.28 -29.49 -25.57
CA ARG A 365 -12.15 -29.40 -24.63
C ARG A 365 -12.09 -28.01 -23.99
N SER A 366 -11.38 -27.91 -22.88
CA SER A 366 -11.10 -26.62 -22.23
C SER A 366 -9.79 -26.01 -22.73
N THR A 367 -9.72 -24.67 -22.70
CA THR A 367 -8.54 -23.90 -23.08
C THR A 367 -8.02 -23.08 -21.90
N LEU A 368 -6.70 -23.06 -21.72
CA LEU A 368 -6.07 -22.16 -20.76
C LEU A 368 -6.24 -20.70 -21.21
N LEU A 369 -6.59 -19.84 -20.26
CA LEU A 369 -6.60 -18.38 -20.43
C LEU A 369 -5.35 -17.76 -19.81
N THR A 370 -4.78 -18.39 -18.78
CA THR A 370 -3.51 -17.99 -18.18
C THR A 370 -2.33 -18.76 -18.75
N GLU A 371 -1.24 -18.05 -18.99
CA GLU A 371 -0.01 -18.59 -19.56
C GLU A 371 1.17 -18.44 -18.59
N GLY A 372 2.26 -19.16 -18.87
CA GLY A 372 3.57 -18.91 -18.26
C GLY A 372 4.01 -19.83 -17.13
N ALA A 373 5.32 -19.79 -16.85
CA ALA A 373 6.09 -20.42 -15.76
C ALA A 373 5.62 -21.81 -15.29
N LYS A 374 5.36 -22.74 -16.22
CA LYS A 374 5.07 -24.15 -15.92
C LYS A 374 6.20 -25.09 -16.29
N SER A 375 7.12 -24.67 -17.16
CA SER A 375 8.18 -25.55 -17.61
C SER A 375 9.18 -25.78 -16.48
N THR A 376 9.81 -26.94 -16.45
CA THR A 376 10.85 -27.24 -15.47
C THR A 376 12.00 -26.22 -15.50
N LYS A 377 12.25 -25.59 -16.64
CA LYS A 377 13.22 -24.48 -16.79
C LYS A 377 12.84 -23.21 -16.03
N ASP A 378 11.54 -22.97 -15.87
CA ASP A 378 11.01 -21.77 -15.23
C ASP A 378 10.79 -21.96 -13.74
N THR A 379 10.56 -23.21 -13.31
CA THR A 379 10.14 -23.52 -11.94
C THR A 379 11.14 -24.31 -11.12
N LEU A 380 12.14 -24.96 -11.74
CA LEU A 380 13.20 -25.68 -11.03
C LEU A 380 14.52 -24.90 -11.08
N PHE A 381 15.01 -24.55 -9.90
CA PHE A 381 16.27 -23.82 -9.67
C PHE A 381 17.27 -24.72 -8.97
N PHE A 382 18.55 -24.61 -9.35
CA PHE A 382 19.65 -25.36 -8.74
C PHE A 382 20.71 -24.41 -8.22
N LEU A 383 21.07 -24.51 -6.94
CA LEU A 383 22.20 -23.80 -6.36
C LEU A 383 23.51 -24.51 -6.76
N ASN A 384 24.58 -23.75 -7.04
CA ASN A 384 25.89 -24.35 -7.31
C ASN A 384 26.55 -24.85 -6.01
N PRO A 385 27.01 -26.12 -5.96
CA PRO A 385 27.66 -26.70 -4.78
C PRO A 385 29.14 -26.31 -4.57
N GLU A 386 29.76 -25.48 -5.43
CA GLU A 386 31.21 -25.15 -5.37
C GLU A 386 31.67 -24.32 -4.13
N ASN A 387 30.83 -24.12 -3.12
CA ASN A 387 31.18 -23.37 -1.90
C ASN A 387 31.12 -24.21 -0.61
N GLU A 388 31.05 -25.54 -0.70
CA GLU A 388 31.47 -26.37 0.45
C GLU A 388 32.99 -26.23 0.57
N ILE A 389 33.41 -25.46 1.56
CA ILE A 389 34.81 -25.18 1.92
C ILE A 389 35.51 -26.51 2.19
N GLU A 390 36.20 -27.06 1.19
CA GLU A 390 37.30 -27.99 1.42
C GLU A 390 38.41 -27.18 2.11
N VAL A 391 38.55 -27.41 3.41
CA VAL A 391 39.69 -26.95 4.20
C VAL A 391 40.90 -27.78 3.76
N GLU A 392 41.53 -27.44 2.63
CA GLU A 392 42.86 -27.94 2.30
C GLU A 392 43.93 -27.02 2.90
N GLU A 393 44.84 -27.66 3.64
CA GLU A 393 45.93 -27.05 4.38
C GLU A 393 46.92 -26.29 3.49
N ASP A 394 47.40 -25.16 4.03
CA ASP A 394 48.44 -24.28 3.53
C ASP A 394 49.64 -25.00 2.89
N LYS A 395 49.90 -24.74 1.60
CA LYS A 395 51.27 -24.72 1.04
C LYS A 395 51.49 -23.52 0.11
N PRO A 396 52.72 -22.96 0.08
CA PRO A 396 52.92 -21.56 -0.27
C PRO A 396 53.14 -21.32 -1.77
N SER A 397 52.66 -20.14 -2.18
CA SER A 397 52.69 -19.54 -3.52
C SER A 397 54.09 -19.34 -4.15
N LYS A 398 54.17 -19.51 -5.49
CA LYS A 398 55.15 -18.82 -6.37
C LYS A 398 54.55 -18.52 -7.76
N PRO A 399 55.12 -17.56 -8.53
CA PRO A 399 54.32 -16.51 -9.19
C PRO A 399 54.08 -16.68 -10.70
N SER A 400 53.00 -16.03 -11.13
CA SER A 400 52.59 -15.54 -12.46
C SER A 400 53.51 -15.81 -13.67
N LYS A 401 52.95 -16.50 -14.70
CA LYS A 401 53.31 -16.28 -16.11
C LYS A 401 52.09 -16.35 -17.03
N LYS A 402 52.16 -15.51 -18.07
CA LYS A 402 51.16 -15.10 -19.06
C LYS A 402 50.53 -16.24 -19.85
N ALA A 403 49.31 -16.00 -20.32
CA ALA A 403 48.54 -16.82 -21.25
C ALA A 403 49.25 -17.04 -22.60
N PRO A 404 49.02 -18.21 -23.22
CA PRO A 404 49.06 -18.32 -24.67
C PRO A 404 47.73 -18.79 -25.27
N VAL A 405 47.63 -18.45 -26.56
CA VAL A 405 46.52 -18.56 -27.51
C VAL A 405 46.21 -20.03 -27.87
N LYS A 406 44.93 -20.30 -28.19
CA LYS A 406 44.40 -21.60 -28.67
C LYS A 406 45.18 -22.17 -29.88
N PRO A 407 45.13 -23.50 -30.11
CA PRO A 407 44.20 -23.98 -31.15
C PRO A 407 43.39 -25.24 -30.77
N LEU A 408 42.26 -25.41 -31.46
CA LEU A 408 41.30 -26.51 -31.36
C LEU A 408 41.93 -27.88 -31.66
N VAL A 409 41.63 -28.91 -30.84
CA VAL A 409 41.40 -30.30 -31.31
C VAL A 409 40.36 -31.00 -30.40
N ASN A 410 39.50 -31.78 -31.05
CA ASN A 410 38.46 -32.66 -30.51
C ASN A 410 38.89 -33.56 -29.33
N GLY A 411 38.02 -33.62 -28.32
CA GLY A 411 38.01 -34.68 -27.31
C GLY A 411 36.81 -34.50 -26.40
N SER A 412 35.74 -35.28 -26.61
CA SER A 412 34.65 -35.40 -25.65
C SER A 412 35.11 -36.25 -24.46
N PRO A 413 34.68 -35.91 -23.23
CA PRO A 413 34.14 -36.97 -22.39
C PRO A 413 32.75 -36.61 -21.84
N VAL A 414 31.84 -37.55 -22.09
CA VAL A 414 30.67 -37.96 -21.29
C VAL A 414 30.05 -36.89 -20.37
N LYS A 415 28.97 -36.25 -20.85
CA LYS A 415 28.02 -35.53 -19.99
C LYS A 415 26.94 -36.48 -19.50
N ASN A 416 26.89 -36.69 -18.18
CA ASN A 416 25.65 -37.06 -17.52
C ASN A 416 24.61 -35.96 -17.82
N LYS A 417 23.51 -36.39 -18.40
CA LYS A 417 22.41 -35.56 -18.87
C LYS A 417 21.57 -35.15 -17.66
N THR A 418 21.90 -34.05 -17.01
CA THR A 418 20.94 -33.34 -16.14
C THR A 418 20.05 -32.47 -17.02
N VAL A 419 18.74 -32.67 -16.88
CA VAL A 419 17.69 -31.94 -17.61
C VAL A 419 17.69 -30.49 -17.11
N GLY A 420 17.70 -29.54 -18.04
CA GLY A 420 18.11 -28.15 -17.78
C GLY A 420 17.15 -27.36 -16.90
N GLY A 421 17.52 -27.13 -15.63
CA GLY A 421 17.02 -26.04 -14.80
C GLY A 421 17.94 -24.82 -14.81
N LYS A 422 17.48 -23.70 -14.24
CA LYS A 422 18.29 -22.49 -14.09
C LYS A 422 19.27 -22.65 -12.93
N VAL A 423 20.55 -22.38 -13.19
CA VAL A 423 21.64 -22.50 -12.22
C VAL A 423 21.92 -21.15 -11.55
N LEU A 424 21.83 -21.11 -10.23
CA LEU A 424 22.07 -19.93 -9.38
C LEU A 424 23.54 -19.86 -8.94
N ARG A 425 24.18 -18.69 -9.00
CA ARG A 425 25.61 -18.49 -8.63
C ARG A 425 25.76 -17.67 -7.34
N ASN A 426 26.32 -18.27 -6.29
CA ASN A 426 26.78 -17.55 -5.10
C ASN A 426 28.16 -16.90 -5.32
N LYS A 427 28.14 -15.61 -5.67
CA LYS A 427 29.20 -14.56 -5.69
C LYS A 427 30.68 -14.97 -5.97
N THR A 428 31.15 -14.59 -7.16
CA THR A 428 32.25 -13.60 -7.36
C THR A 428 32.29 -13.14 -8.82
N ARG A 429 31.75 -11.94 -9.08
CA ARG A 429 32.13 -11.09 -10.21
C ARG A 429 31.86 -9.62 -9.86
N SER A 430 32.47 -9.18 -8.75
CA SER A 430 32.76 -7.75 -8.56
C SER A 430 33.93 -7.37 -9.48
N ALA A 431 34.00 -6.08 -9.82
CA ALA A 431 34.88 -5.41 -10.77
C ALA A 431 34.26 -5.11 -12.16
N ALA A 432 34.08 -6.08 -13.08
CA ALA A 432 33.75 -5.72 -14.48
C ALA A 432 32.29 -5.28 -14.71
N GLN A 433 31.33 -5.80 -13.94
CA GLN A 433 29.93 -5.33 -13.98
C GLN A 433 29.74 -4.11 -13.07
N GLU A 434 30.60 -3.95 -12.05
CA GLU A 434 30.56 -2.83 -11.13
C GLU A 434 31.08 -1.56 -11.81
N GLU A 435 32.02 -1.64 -12.75
CA GLU A 435 32.43 -0.49 -13.56
C GLU A 435 31.32 -0.05 -14.53
N VAL A 436 30.55 -0.98 -15.12
CA VAL A 436 29.43 -0.67 -16.04
C VAL A 436 28.17 -0.22 -15.28
N LEU A 437 27.88 -0.79 -14.10
CA LEU A 437 26.77 -0.35 -13.25
C LEU A 437 27.10 0.90 -12.43
N MET A 438 28.34 1.12 -12.02
CA MET A 438 28.77 2.41 -11.46
C MET A 438 28.82 3.48 -12.54
N THR A 439 29.27 3.21 -13.77
CA THR A 439 29.18 4.22 -14.84
C THR A 439 27.75 4.44 -15.33
N ALA A 440 26.88 3.43 -15.33
CA ALA A 440 25.46 3.63 -15.64
C ALA A 440 24.72 4.32 -14.48
N ALA A 441 24.97 3.97 -13.23
CA ALA A 441 24.38 4.62 -12.07
C ALA A 441 24.97 6.02 -11.83
N ALA A 442 26.24 6.26 -12.16
CA ALA A 442 26.87 7.57 -12.15
C ALA A 442 26.39 8.40 -13.33
N LYS A 443 26.24 7.85 -14.55
CA LYS A 443 25.60 8.54 -15.68
C LYS A 443 24.11 8.79 -15.44
N ILE A 444 23.41 7.88 -14.77
CA ILE A 444 22.02 8.10 -14.35
C ILE A 444 21.99 9.12 -13.23
N LYS A 445 22.92 9.11 -12.27
CA LYS A 445 22.98 10.12 -11.21
C LYS A 445 23.37 11.49 -11.76
N GLU A 446 24.33 11.56 -12.68
CA GLU A 446 24.78 12.76 -13.37
C GLU A 446 23.72 13.25 -14.35
N HIS A 447 23.04 12.37 -15.09
CA HIS A 447 21.92 12.73 -15.95
C HIS A 447 20.68 13.10 -15.14
N GLN A 448 20.40 12.44 -14.03
CA GLN A 448 19.33 12.83 -13.09
C GLN A 448 19.72 14.12 -12.36
N GLN A 449 21.00 14.38 -12.11
CA GLN A 449 21.48 15.63 -11.54
C GLN A 449 21.46 16.75 -12.58
N GLN A 450 21.75 16.49 -13.86
CA GLN A 450 21.59 17.42 -14.98
C GLN A 450 20.11 17.65 -15.33
N LEU A 451 19.26 16.63 -15.20
CA LEU A 451 17.81 16.77 -15.30
C LEU A 451 17.25 17.50 -14.09
N HIS A 452 17.83 17.31 -12.89
CA HIS A 452 17.44 18.02 -11.68
C HIS A 452 17.91 19.47 -11.73
N GLU A 453 19.16 19.75 -12.12
CA GLU A 453 19.70 21.08 -12.41
C GLU A 453 18.99 21.70 -13.60
N GLY A 454 18.58 20.92 -14.59
CA GLY A 454 17.74 21.32 -15.73
C GLY A 454 16.32 21.68 -15.30
N LEU A 455 15.69 20.90 -14.43
CA LEU A 455 14.40 21.21 -13.83
C LEU A 455 14.50 22.36 -12.83
N GLN A 456 15.64 22.51 -12.16
CA GLN A 456 15.86 23.54 -11.16
C GLN A 456 16.25 24.86 -11.82
N SER A 457 16.99 24.84 -12.94
CA SER A 457 17.28 25.99 -13.80
C SER A 457 16.08 26.37 -14.66
N ALA A 458 15.32 25.41 -15.19
CA ALA A 458 14.04 25.67 -15.85
C ALA A 458 12.99 26.14 -14.83
N GLY A 459 13.00 25.60 -13.60
CA GLY A 459 12.21 26.09 -12.48
C GLY A 459 12.62 27.52 -12.12
N LEU A 460 13.92 27.77 -11.93
CA LEU A 460 14.46 29.11 -11.70
C LEU A 460 14.13 30.06 -12.83
N ALA A 461 14.23 29.69 -14.10
CA ALA A 461 13.86 30.51 -15.26
C ALA A 461 12.36 30.78 -15.32
N LYS A 462 11.54 29.74 -15.10
CA LYS A 462 10.07 29.83 -15.09
C LYS A 462 9.54 30.62 -13.88
N TYR A 463 10.32 30.72 -12.80
CA TYR A 463 10.01 31.52 -11.62
C TYR A 463 10.84 32.80 -11.48
N SER A 464 11.84 33.06 -12.35
CA SER A 464 12.62 34.30 -12.42
C SER A 464 12.07 35.24 -13.49
N GLU A 465 11.48 34.72 -14.57
CA GLU A 465 10.84 35.57 -15.59
C GLU A 465 9.49 36.17 -15.14
N GLY A 466 8.97 35.73 -13.99
CA GLY A 466 7.90 36.42 -13.27
C GLY A 466 8.37 37.65 -12.47
N ALA A 467 9.67 37.98 -12.48
CA ALA A 467 10.28 39.10 -11.78
C ALA A 467 10.81 40.20 -12.73
N SER A 468 10.19 40.37 -13.89
CA SER A 468 10.34 41.58 -14.71
C SER A 468 9.19 42.57 -14.42
N GLY A 469 9.21 43.11 -13.21
CA GLY A 469 8.36 44.21 -12.77
C GLY A 469 8.95 44.79 -11.50
N GLY A 470 9.72 45.86 -11.63
CA GLY A 470 10.66 46.37 -10.63
C GLY A 470 10.09 46.62 -9.24
N GLY A 471 10.92 46.34 -8.23
CA GLY A 471 10.71 46.68 -6.83
C GLY A 471 11.32 45.63 -5.90
N GLU A 472 12.52 45.90 -5.39
CA GLU A 472 13.23 45.10 -4.38
C GLU A 472 12.34 44.78 -3.17
N LYS A 473 11.91 43.51 -3.02
CA LYS A 473 11.63 42.88 -1.73
C LYS A 473 12.01 41.41 -1.80
N GLU A 474 13.02 41.03 -1.04
CA GLU A 474 13.43 39.63 -0.80
C GLU A 474 12.22 38.76 -0.40
N GLY A 475 11.86 37.81 -1.26
CA GLY A 475 10.82 36.82 -0.96
C GLY A 475 11.32 35.79 0.05
N LYS A 476 10.66 35.69 1.20
CA LYS A 476 10.95 34.73 2.27
C LYS A 476 10.94 33.29 1.76
N THR A 477 12.10 32.62 1.80
CA THR A 477 12.24 31.17 1.66
C THR A 477 11.53 30.42 2.80
N TRP A 478 10.78 29.36 2.45
CA TRP A 478 10.04 28.55 3.42
C TRP A 478 10.99 27.73 4.31
N LYS A 479 10.94 27.94 5.63
CA LYS A 479 11.79 27.20 6.59
C LYS A 479 11.22 25.81 6.85
N ARG A 480 12.05 24.77 6.70
CA ARG A 480 11.70 23.39 7.07
C ARG A 480 11.84 23.23 8.59
N PHE A 481 10.76 22.86 9.27
CA PHE A 481 10.76 22.60 10.71
C PHE A 481 10.80 21.08 10.96
N GLN A 482 11.73 20.62 11.81
CA GLN A 482 11.82 19.23 12.24
C GLN A 482 11.65 19.18 13.76
N SER A 483 10.53 18.65 14.22
CA SER A 483 10.17 18.59 15.64
C SER A 483 10.78 17.40 16.38
N TYR A 484 10.87 16.25 15.74
CA TYR A 484 11.37 15.00 16.33
C TYR A 484 12.33 14.28 15.37
N LYS A 485 13.36 13.62 15.91
CA LYS A 485 14.33 12.82 15.16
C LYS A 485 13.97 11.33 15.22
N GLY A 486 12.83 10.97 14.64
CA GLY A 486 12.30 9.60 14.62
C GLY A 486 11.19 9.34 15.65
N GLU A 487 10.56 8.17 15.53
CA GLU A 487 9.36 7.78 16.29
C GLU A 487 9.61 7.63 17.81
N SER A 488 10.79 7.15 18.20
CA SER A 488 11.19 7.00 19.61
C SER A 488 11.36 8.33 20.35
N ALA A 489 11.32 9.46 19.65
CA ALA A 489 11.43 10.80 20.22
C ALA A 489 10.06 11.46 20.52
N LEU A 490 8.95 10.78 20.20
CA LEU A 490 7.60 11.26 20.53
C LEU A 490 7.32 11.15 22.04
N PRO A 491 6.58 12.11 22.64
CA PRO A 491 6.14 12.01 24.04
C PRO A 491 5.28 10.76 24.28
N ARG A 492 5.41 10.10 25.43
CA ARG A 492 4.63 8.87 25.76
C ARG A 492 3.13 9.12 25.83
N GLU A 493 2.74 10.36 26.13
CA GLU A 493 1.34 10.82 26.21
C GLU A 493 0.59 10.65 24.88
N VAL A 494 1.33 10.56 23.77
CA VAL A 494 0.85 10.39 22.40
C VAL A 494 0.22 9.01 22.16
N GLU A 495 0.58 7.98 22.94
CA GLU A 495 0.03 6.61 22.83
C GLU A 495 -1.49 6.57 23.08
N SER A 496 -2.02 7.58 23.78
CA SER A 496 -3.46 7.70 24.04
C SER A 496 -4.29 8.18 22.85
N LEU A 497 -3.65 8.53 21.71
CA LEU A 497 -4.27 9.09 20.50
C LEU A 497 -5.19 10.28 20.80
N ARG A 498 -4.76 11.15 21.71
CA ARG A 498 -5.40 12.43 22.03
C ARG A 498 -4.52 13.58 21.55
N ILE A 499 -5.11 14.76 21.36
CA ILE A 499 -4.32 15.95 21.05
C ILE A 499 -3.37 16.24 22.23
N CYS A 500 -2.07 16.34 21.94
CA CYS A 500 -1.09 16.78 22.92
C CYS A 500 -0.30 17.99 22.40
N VAL A 501 -0.03 18.94 23.29
CA VAL A 501 0.77 20.14 23.00
C VAL A 501 2.12 19.99 23.68
N ASP A 502 3.15 19.68 22.91
CA ASP A 502 4.52 19.59 23.39
C ASP A 502 5.20 20.95 23.29
N ARG A 503 5.28 21.65 24.43
CA ARG A 503 5.94 22.95 24.54
C ARG A 503 7.45 22.87 24.34
N LYS A 504 8.11 21.75 24.68
CA LYS A 504 9.57 21.60 24.55
C LYS A 504 9.97 21.49 23.08
N ALA A 505 9.23 20.69 22.32
CA ALA A 505 9.43 20.53 20.87
C ALA A 505 8.70 21.57 20.02
N GLN A 506 8.01 22.54 20.65
CA GLN A 506 7.20 23.58 19.98
C GLN A 506 6.20 22.99 18.97
N THR A 507 5.56 21.88 19.33
CA THR A 507 4.84 21.02 18.40
C THR A 507 3.52 20.54 18.99
N ILE A 508 2.50 20.44 18.14
CA ILE A 508 1.20 19.89 18.49
C ILE A 508 1.08 18.57 17.77
N VAL A 509 0.77 17.50 18.49
CA VAL A 509 0.56 16.18 17.92
C VAL A 509 -0.94 15.95 17.82
N LEU A 510 -1.40 15.64 16.60
CA LEU A 510 -2.81 15.38 16.30
C LEU A 510 -3.00 13.89 16.00
N PRO A 511 -4.06 13.25 16.52
CA PRO A 511 -4.42 11.89 16.17
C PRO A 511 -5.10 11.88 14.80
N VAL A 512 -4.34 11.61 13.75
CA VAL A 512 -4.83 11.56 12.36
C VAL A 512 -4.84 10.10 11.90
N HIS A 513 -6.02 9.56 11.57
CA HIS A 513 -6.22 8.17 11.14
C HIS A 513 -5.60 7.10 12.07
N GLY A 514 -5.64 7.33 13.38
CA GLY A 514 -5.06 6.39 14.37
C GLY A 514 -3.54 6.50 14.51
N PHE A 515 -2.91 7.45 13.82
CA PHE A 515 -1.49 7.77 13.97
C PHE A 515 -1.31 9.11 14.66
N ALA A 516 -0.22 9.22 15.40
CA ALA A 516 0.20 10.45 16.02
C ALA A 516 1.03 11.32 15.08
N VAL A 517 0.44 12.40 14.59
CA VAL A 517 1.08 13.25 13.57
C VAL A 517 1.53 14.57 14.19
N PRO A 518 2.85 14.84 14.25
CA PRO A 518 3.39 16.07 14.84
C PRO A 518 3.38 17.25 13.85
N PHE A 519 2.85 18.39 14.29
CA PHE A 519 2.83 19.65 13.57
C PHE A 519 3.52 20.76 14.36
N HIS A 520 4.59 21.33 13.81
CA HIS A 520 5.31 22.43 14.46
C HIS A 520 4.42 23.69 14.56
N ILE A 521 4.50 24.45 15.65
CA ILE A 521 3.61 25.60 15.89
C ILE A 521 3.70 26.69 14.80
N ASN A 522 4.86 26.79 14.14
CA ASN A 522 5.05 27.71 13.01
C ASN A 522 4.27 27.34 11.74
N THR A 523 3.83 26.09 11.59
CA THR A 523 2.97 25.69 10.46
C THR A 523 1.49 25.98 10.72
N ILE A 524 1.12 26.39 11.94
CA ILE A 524 -0.25 26.70 12.33
C ILE A 524 -0.46 28.20 12.31
N LYS A 525 -1.52 28.64 11.60
CA LYS A 525 -1.97 30.03 11.50
C LYS A 525 -2.71 30.45 12.76
N ASN A 526 -3.73 29.68 13.15
CA ASN A 526 -4.48 29.84 14.39
C ASN A 526 -5.20 28.52 14.74
N ALA A 527 -5.67 28.44 15.99
CA ALA A 527 -6.61 27.43 16.44
C ALA A 527 -7.81 28.16 17.07
N SER A 528 -9.02 27.78 16.70
CA SER A 528 -10.25 28.35 17.22
C SER A 528 -11.17 27.24 17.71
N LYS A 529 -11.81 27.48 18.85
CA LYS A 529 -12.82 26.59 19.42
C LYS A 529 -14.19 27.09 18.99
N ASN A 530 -15.04 26.19 18.50
CA ASN A 530 -16.45 26.46 18.23
C ASN A 530 -17.31 25.50 19.05
N ASP A 531 -18.27 26.03 19.80
CA ASP A 531 -19.21 25.25 20.58
C ASP A 531 -20.51 25.08 19.76
N GLU A 532 -20.94 23.84 19.51
CA GLU A 532 -22.13 23.53 18.70
C GLU A 532 -23.05 22.53 19.44
N GLY A 533 -23.84 23.08 20.38
CA GLY A 533 -24.61 22.34 21.39
C GLY A 533 -23.69 21.44 22.23
N ASP A 534 -24.02 20.15 22.40
CA ASP A 534 -23.28 19.22 23.28
C ASP A 534 -21.83 18.87 22.87
N TYR A 535 -21.32 19.44 21.77
CA TYR A 535 -20.00 19.17 21.24
C TYR A 535 -19.18 20.43 21.06
N THR A 536 -17.88 20.30 21.32
CA THR A 536 -16.90 21.33 21.03
C THR A 536 -16.03 20.87 19.87
N TYR A 537 -15.87 21.76 18.89
CA TYR A 537 -14.94 21.61 17.78
C TYR A 537 -13.68 22.42 18.03
N LEU A 538 -12.51 21.81 17.81
CA LEU A 538 -11.26 22.54 17.65
C LEU A 538 -10.93 22.61 16.16
N ARG A 539 -10.96 23.82 15.60
CA ARG A 539 -10.55 24.12 14.23
C ARG A 539 -9.11 24.62 14.24
N ILE A 540 -8.21 23.88 13.61
CA ILE A 540 -6.81 24.28 13.43
C ILE A 540 -6.60 24.66 11.97
N ASN A 541 -6.19 25.91 11.72
CA ASN A 541 -5.90 26.39 10.37
C ASN A 541 -4.39 26.41 10.15
N PHE A 542 -3.91 25.73 9.11
CA PHE A 542 -2.48 25.68 8.75
C PHE A 542 -2.07 26.79 7.78
N GLN A 543 -0.78 27.18 7.81
CA GLN A 543 -0.17 28.07 6.83
C GLN A 543 0.31 27.25 5.62
N THR A 544 -0.18 27.61 4.42
CA THR A 544 0.24 27.02 3.15
C THR A 544 1.19 27.97 2.38
N PRO A 545 2.19 27.45 1.63
CA PRO A 545 3.22 28.28 0.96
C PRO A 545 2.73 29.30 -0.07
N GLY A 546 1.46 29.30 -0.48
CA GLY A 546 0.88 30.30 -1.40
C GLY A 546 0.30 31.55 -0.72
N GLN A 547 0.01 31.52 0.58
CA GLN A 547 -0.68 32.62 1.28
C GLN A 547 0.23 33.83 1.60
N LEU A 548 1.55 33.68 1.48
CA LEU A 548 2.53 34.73 1.81
C LEU A 548 2.84 35.68 0.64
N ALA A 549 2.41 35.35 -0.59
CA ALA A 549 2.73 36.09 -1.81
C ALA A 549 1.64 37.10 -2.26
N GLY A 550 0.61 37.34 -1.45
CA GLY A 550 -0.30 38.50 -1.62
C GLY A 550 -1.21 38.52 -2.85
N LYS A 551 -1.23 37.47 -3.69
CA LYS A 551 -2.22 37.37 -4.78
C LYS A 551 -3.54 36.81 -4.24
N LYS A 552 -4.58 37.65 -4.23
CA LYS A 552 -5.97 37.23 -4.10
C LYS A 552 -6.39 36.62 -5.44
N ASP A 553 -6.16 35.33 -5.58
CA ASP A 553 -6.91 34.49 -6.52
C ASP A 553 -7.41 33.27 -5.74
N ASP A 554 -8.60 32.82 -6.12
CA ASP A 554 -9.51 31.95 -5.37
C ASP A 554 -8.91 30.63 -4.85
N THR A 555 -9.50 30.15 -3.75
CA THR A 555 -9.19 28.92 -2.98
C THR A 555 -7.84 28.88 -2.28
N THR A 556 -7.79 29.52 -1.11
CA THR A 556 -6.79 29.16 -0.11
C THR A 556 -7.04 27.72 0.34
N LEU A 557 -6.17 26.78 -0.05
CA LEU A 557 -6.07 25.46 0.57
C LEU A 557 -5.67 25.63 2.04
N THR A 558 -6.65 25.92 2.88
CA THR A 558 -6.54 25.76 4.33
C THR A 558 -6.83 24.30 4.61
N LEU A 559 -5.79 23.52 4.95
CA LEU A 559 -6.02 22.26 5.66
C LEU A 559 -6.78 22.62 6.93
N LEU A 560 -8.06 22.25 7.00
CA LEU A 560 -8.88 22.34 8.20
C LEU A 560 -8.91 20.95 8.82
N SER A 561 -8.34 20.82 10.01
CA SER A 561 -8.60 19.64 10.84
C SER A 561 -9.66 20.01 11.86
N PHE A 562 -10.83 19.35 11.78
CA PHE A 562 -11.85 19.41 12.80
C PHE A 562 -11.67 18.24 13.75
N VAL A 563 -11.32 18.53 15.00
CA VAL A 563 -11.37 17.52 16.07
C VAL A 563 -12.63 17.73 16.87
N ARG A 564 -13.41 16.68 17.10
CA ARG A 564 -14.68 16.74 17.86
C ARG A 564 -14.54 16.06 19.22
N SER A 565 -15.06 16.67 20.28
CA SER A 565 -15.16 16.04 21.61
C SER A 565 -16.32 16.61 22.42
N SER A 566 -16.80 15.83 23.39
CA SER A 566 -17.78 16.28 24.40
C SER A 566 -17.14 17.02 25.58
N ASP A 567 -15.81 17.07 25.67
CA ASP A 567 -15.06 17.72 26.75
C ASP A 567 -14.63 19.14 26.36
N GLY A 568 -15.59 20.08 26.48
CA GLY A 568 -15.38 21.48 26.11
C GLY A 568 -14.29 22.17 26.94
N HIS A 569 -14.19 21.87 28.24
CA HIS A 569 -13.17 22.45 29.14
C HIS A 569 -11.75 22.06 28.73
N ARG A 570 -11.54 20.82 28.28
CA ARG A 570 -10.23 20.39 27.79
C ARG A 570 -9.89 21.04 26.47
N PHE A 571 -10.86 21.25 25.58
CA PHE A 571 -10.67 21.95 24.31
C PHE A 571 -10.40 23.44 24.51
N ASP A 572 -11.00 24.07 25.52
CA ASP A 572 -10.61 25.42 25.98
C ASP A 572 -9.14 25.44 26.41
N THR A 573 -8.74 24.45 27.20
CA THR A 573 -7.36 24.31 27.68
C THR A 573 -6.37 24.11 26.52
N ILE A 574 -6.70 23.26 25.55
CA ILE A 574 -5.84 22.98 24.39
C ILE A 574 -5.77 24.18 23.45
N SER A 575 -6.90 24.80 23.12
CA SER A 575 -6.94 26.02 22.29
C SER A 575 -6.10 27.14 22.91
N LYS A 576 -6.20 27.32 24.23
CA LYS A 576 -5.36 28.25 24.99
C LYS A 576 -3.89 27.86 24.94
N GLN A 577 -3.54 26.58 25.17
CA GLN A 577 -2.16 26.11 25.10
C GLN A 577 -1.53 26.32 23.72
N ILE A 578 -2.26 26.06 22.63
CA ILE A 578 -1.82 26.29 21.25
C ILE A 578 -1.60 27.79 21.01
N THR A 579 -2.56 28.62 21.45
CA THR A 579 -2.49 30.08 21.30
C THR A 579 -1.33 30.69 22.09
N ASP A 580 -1.12 30.24 23.32
CA ASP A 580 -0.03 30.70 24.19
C ASP A 580 1.34 30.28 23.63
N LEU A 581 1.46 29.05 23.15
CA LEU A 581 2.70 28.56 22.51
C LEU A 581 3.02 29.37 21.24
N LYS A 582 2.00 29.72 20.43
CA LYS A 582 2.19 30.58 19.25
C LYS A 582 2.68 31.98 19.64
N LYS A 583 2.09 32.59 20.67
CA LYS A 583 2.50 33.91 21.19
C LYS A 583 3.94 33.89 21.70
N GLU A 584 4.30 32.84 22.44
CA GLU A 584 5.65 32.65 22.98
C GLU A 584 6.71 32.54 21.87
N VAL A 585 6.45 31.73 20.84
CA VAL A 585 7.35 31.59 19.70
C VAL A 585 7.46 32.88 18.90
N ASN A 586 6.35 33.57 18.62
CA ASN A 586 6.38 34.85 17.93
C ASN A 586 7.16 35.92 18.71
N LYS A 587 6.99 35.99 20.03
CA LYS A 587 7.74 36.92 20.89
C LYS A 587 9.24 36.63 20.88
N ARG A 588 9.61 35.34 20.93
CA ARG A 588 11.02 34.91 20.90
C ARG A 588 11.68 35.17 19.55
N GLU A 589 10.95 34.97 18.45
CA GLU A 589 11.42 35.31 17.10
C GLU A 589 11.58 36.82 16.92
N GLN A 590 10.65 37.62 17.44
CA GLN A 590 10.74 39.09 17.43
C GLN A 590 11.95 39.58 18.21
N GLN A 591 12.17 39.08 19.43
CA GLN A 591 13.37 39.40 20.23
C GLN A 591 14.67 38.95 19.55
N LYS A 592 14.67 37.78 18.89
CA LYS A 592 15.84 37.32 18.13
C LYS A 592 16.10 38.19 16.91
N LYS A 593 15.07 38.73 16.27
CA LYS A 593 15.19 39.65 15.15
C LYS A 593 15.71 41.02 15.60
N GLU A 594 15.22 41.51 16.74
CA GLU A 594 15.71 42.75 17.37
C GLU A 594 17.16 42.63 17.83
N MET A 595 17.60 41.46 18.32
CA MET A 595 19.00 41.19 18.65
C MET A 595 19.89 40.91 17.42
N ALA A 596 19.33 40.48 16.30
CA ALA A 596 20.07 40.25 15.06
C ALA A 596 20.34 41.55 14.28
N ASP A 597 19.58 42.61 14.56
CA ASP A 597 19.76 43.96 14.00
C ASP A 597 20.74 44.81 14.83
N VAL A 598 21.32 44.23 15.89
CA VAL A 598 22.43 44.83 16.64
C VAL A 598 23.73 44.46 15.92
N ILE A 599 24.22 45.39 15.11
CA ILE A 599 25.54 45.28 14.49
C ILE A 599 26.60 45.37 15.60
N GLU A 600 27.46 44.35 15.70
CA GLU A 600 28.64 44.39 16.57
C GLU A 600 29.58 45.49 16.04
N GLN A 601 29.68 46.61 16.77
CA GLN A 601 30.50 47.74 16.36
C GLN A 601 31.98 47.45 16.71
N ASP A 602 32.87 47.56 15.72
CA ASP A 602 34.32 47.45 15.93
C ASP A 602 34.83 48.47 16.97
N VAL A 603 35.83 48.09 17.77
CA VAL A 603 36.38 48.93 18.83
C VAL A 603 36.96 50.23 18.25
N LEU A 604 36.40 51.38 18.66
CA LEU A 604 36.83 52.71 18.23
C LEU A 604 38.27 52.99 18.69
N LEU A 605 39.15 53.38 17.75
CA LEU A 605 40.50 53.83 18.06
C LEU A 605 40.54 55.35 18.20
N GLU A 606 40.46 55.83 19.44
CA GLU A 606 40.52 57.25 19.76
C GLU A 606 41.87 57.88 19.37
N ILE A 607 41.83 59.03 18.70
CA ILE A 607 43.01 59.84 18.39
C ILE A 607 43.60 60.41 19.69
N LYS A 608 44.82 60.00 20.03
CA LYS A 608 45.55 60.53 21.19
C LYS A 608 46.61 61.55 20.74
N GLY A 609 46.63 62.73 21.37
CA GLY A 609 47.66 63.76 21.16
C GLY A 609 47.31 64.90 20.18
N ARG A 610 46.15 64.88 19.52
CA ARG A 610 45.57 66.01 18.77
C ARG A 610 44.07 66.11 19.03
N ARG A 611 43.50 67.32 18.93
CA ARG A 611 42.06 67.55 19.13
C ARG A 611 41.27 66.96 17.95
N ALA A 612 40.34 66.05 18.23
CA ALA A 612 39.46 65.49 17.21
C ALA A 612 38.56 66.58 16.61
N HIS A 613 38.25 66.46 15.32
CA HIS A 613 37.31 67.37 14.68
C HIS A 613 35.90 67.05 15.19
N LYS A 614 35.21 68.06 15.70
CA LYS A 614 33.88 67.92 16.30
C LYS A 614 32.83 68.68 15.51
N LEU A 615 31.66 68.06 15.36
CA LEU A 615 30.44 68.72 14.88
C LEU A 615 29.46 68.83 16.07
N PRO A 616 29.25 70.03 16.64
CA PRO A 616 28.28 70.23 17.71
C PRO A 616 26.85 70.33 17.17
N GLU A 617 25.86 70.26 18.08
CA GLU A 617 24.42 70.39 17.81
C GLU A 617 23.81 69.31 16.90
N VAL A 618 24.34 68.08 16.97
CA VAL A 618 23.79 66.93 16.25
C VAL A 618 22.70 66.26 17.09
N PHE A 619 21.56 65.92 16.47
CA PHE A 619 20.43 65.30 17.15
C PHE A 619 20.17 63.89 16.60
N VAL A 620 20.21 62.89 17.48
CA VAL A 620 19.94 61.48 17.11
C VAL A 620 18.46 61.29 16.79
N ARG A 621 18.16 60.59 15.69
CA ARG A 621 16.81 60.15 15.32
C ARG A 621 16.77 58.63 15.11
N PRO A 622 15.75 57.93 15.66
CA PRO A 622 14.67 58.45 16.50
C PRO A 622 15.16 58.94 17.88
N ALA A 623 14.47 59.91 18.47
CA ALA A 623 14.86 60.47 19.76
C ALA A 623 14.71 59.40 20.85
N LEU A 624 15.82 59.11 21.56
CA LEU A 624 15.92 57.96 22.47
C LEU A 624 15.00 58.02 23.71
N ASP A 625 14.30 59.13 23.96
CA ASP A 625 13.33 59.24 25.06
C ASP A 625 12.32 60.39 24.87
N GLY A 626 11.98 60.70 23.62
CA GLY A 626 11.01 61.77 23.29
C GLY A 626 11.47 63.22 23.55
N LYS A 627 12.66 63.45 24.13
CA LYS A 627 13.29 64.78 24.27
C LYS A 627 14.48 64.95 23.32
N ARG A 628 14.59 66.12 22.70
CA ARG A 628 15.61 66.45 21.70
C ARG A 628 16.84 67.05 22.41
N LEU A 629 17.84 66.22 22.70
CA LEU A 629 19.11 66.64 23.32
C LEU A 629 20.18 66.87 22.23
N PRO A 630 20.88 68.02 22.22
CA PRO A 630 22.00 68.23 21.31
C PRO A 630 23.22 67.42 21.76
N GLY A 631 23.83 66.68 20.84
CA GLY A 631 25.09 65.96 21.03
C GLY A 631 26.20 66.49 20.11
N GLU A 632 27.44 66.02 20.35
CA GLU A 632 28.59 66.30 19.48
C GLU A 632 29.02 65.00 18.78
N VAL A 633 29.36 65.08 17.49
CA VAL A 633 29.97 63.97 16.74
C VAL A 633 31.45 64.24 16.57
N GLU A 634 32.30 63.31 17.01
CA GLU A 634 33.75 63.41 16.90
C GLU A 634 34.30 62.40 15.89
N ILE A 635 35.27 62.82 15.07
CA ILE A 635 35.95 61.94 14.11
C ILE A 635 37.22 61.38 14.74
N HIS A 636 37.31 60.06 14.81
CA HIS A 636 38.50 59.31 15.23
C HIS A 636 38.99 58.37 14.10
N LEU A 637 40.08 57.64 14.34
CA LEU A 637 40.68 56.78 13.32
C LEU A 637 39.87 55.48 13.15
N GLY A 638 39.45 55.19 11.93
CA GLY A 638 38.92 53.87 11.54
C GLY A 638 40.05 52.96 11.05
N LYS A 639 39.85 51.64 11.11
CA LYS A 639 40.72 50.68 10.44
C LYS A 639 40.53 50.71 8.93
#